data_AF-A0A7X2PGS5-F1
#
_entry.id   AF-A0A7X2PGS5-F1
#
_cell.length_a   1.000
_cell.length_b   1.000
_cell.length_c   1.000
_cell.angle_alpha   90.00
_cell.angle_beta   90.00
_cell.angle_gamma   90.00
#
_symmetry.space_group_name_H-M   'P 1'
#
loop_
_entity.id
_entity.type
_entity.pdbx_description
1 polymer ?
#
loop_
_entity_poly.entity_id
_entity_poly.type
_entity_poly.pdbx_seq_one_letter_code
_entity_poly.pdbx_strand_id
1 'polypeptide(L)'
;MLRAPRHPGGEFRPRAVMVQVCVRPEVTMRWFVVTVCSASGLFAQSQIDSYLSGIAREHWEKRAVAIEAIRTPAQVLERQAYIREKMTASIGGFPSQRTPLKARVTGVLERDGYRIEKLVYESLPNFYVTANVYVPAGAGPFPAALGVAGHSANGKASSTYQHGWIAMAKRGILVLAFDPPGQGERSEYFDADLGRSRVGIGTSEHMMTGVQCLLTGSNYARYETWDGIRGFDYLLTRSDVDAKRIAVAGNSGGGTQSAYLAVFEPRLALAAPSCYITSWENLWFKPGPQDAEQNFPGFIADGFDFGDFLISFAPRPLKMMTAIQDFFPIDGARKTYAEVRRIYDIMGAADRVGFFEYDDTHGWSKPRREATYQWMDKWLMEKEEYAGEPEFETILDKTLEVTPTGQVATSFGGETVQSLNRAEAERLFARRPAIGATGARLRQLVAARVGLDPGSLGNARGGPRVVKQGESDGEGYRIERLGIETEKGVEIPAVVLSPVLSEGRKPAVVYLNPAGRLVDAKSEGDMVALARAGYVVLSPDARGFGETAARGSSGYNASWQTSMRAMLVRKTVIGIQLTDVLRCFDYLTRRGDVDAARIAVFGKSHGGVLALYAAAMEPRFHKAASEGAVLSYMDIVRARVLEGMAHAIVPGVVKDFDLPDLVRAVRPRTLWIIEPRTPTGARAALPEALPGQSGVAHAGYRPEGWSFEKVYAEWMKR
;
A
#
# COMPACT_ATOMS: atom_id res chain seq x y z
N MET A 1 30.09 24.09 -41.70
CA MET A 1 31.46 24.65 -41.83
C MET A 1 31.89 25.02 -40.42
N LEU A 2 32.97 24.57 -39.78
CA LEU A 2 34.27 24.00 -40.17
C LEU A 2 34.69 22.88 -39.18
N ARG A 3 35.50 21.94 -39.67
CA ARG A 3 36.09 20.75 -39.00
C ARG A 3 37.39 21.11 -38.25
N ALA A 4 37.57 20.62 -37.01
CA ALA A 4 38.52 19.59 -36.53
C ALA A 4 40.01 20.02 -36.36
N PRO A 5 40.83 19.40 -35.46
CA PRO A 5 41.22 17.99 -35.55
C PRO A 5 41.28 17.18 -34.22
N ARG A 6 41.44 15.85 -34.37
CA ARG A 6 41.49 14.81 -33.32
C ARG A 6 42.94 14.36 -32.96
N HIS A 7 43.03 13.79 -31.73
CA HIS A 7 43.86 12.66 -31.24
C HIS A 7 45.37 12.84 -30.90
N PRO A 8 45.99 11.95 -30.05
CA PRO A 8 45.52 10.67 -29.47
C PRO A 8 45.83 10.39 -27.96
N GLY A 9 45.18 9.35 -27.41
CA GLY A 9 45.70 8.28 -26.52
C GLY A 9 46.44 8.59 -25.19
N GLY A 10 45.94 8.04 -24.08
CA GLY A 10 46.72 7.85 -22.85
C GLY A 10 45.92 7.27 -21.68
N GLU A 11 46.24 6.05 -21.26
CA GLU A 11 45.68 5.33 -20.10
C GLU A 11 45.88 6.11 -18.78
N PHE A 12 44.85 6.14 -17.91
CA PHE A 12 44.96 6.69 -16.54
C PHE A 12 44.82 5.56 -15.51
N ARG A 13 45.93 5.24 -14.83
CA ARG A 13 45.95 4.48 -13.56
C ARG A 13 45.86 5.48 -12.39
N PRO A 14 45.07 5.24 -11.33
CA PRO A 14 45.05 6.12 -10.17
C PRO A 14 46.26 5.85 -9.26
N ARG A 15 47.05 6.90 -8.98
CA ARG A 15 48.07 6.91 -7.92
C ARG A 15 47.41 7.21 -6.57
N ALA A 16 47.67 6.36 -5.58
CA ALA A 16 47.36 6.60 -4.18
C ALA A 16 48.30 7.68 -3.62
N VAL A 17 47.75 8.72 -3.00
CA VAL A 17 48.50 9.70 -2.22
C VAL A 17 48.41 9.29 -0.75
N MET A 18 49.56 8.96 -0.17
CA MET A 18 49.73 8.57 1.23
C MET A 18 50.07 9.84 2.03
N VAL A 19 49.15 10.30 2.87
CA VAL A 19 49.40 11.41 3.81
C VAL A 19 49.80 10.82 5.15
N GLN A 20 51.03 11.12 5.56
CA GLN A 20 51.64 10.68 6.82
C GLN A 20 51.25 11.66 7.93
N VAL A 21 50.41 11.23 8.88
CA VAL A 21 50.06 12.02 10.07
C VAL A 21 50.89 11.53 11.25
N CYS A 22 51.65 12.45 11.83
CA CYS A 22 52.53 12.26 12.98
C CYS A 22 51.69 12.17 14.28
N VAL A 23 51.91 11.14 15.09
CA VAL A 23 51.18 10.88 16.35
C VAL A 23 52.05 11.29 17.55
N ARG A 24 51.50 12.06 18.50
CA ARG A 24 51.95 12.10 19.90
C ARG A 24 50.82 11.60 20.82
N PRO A 25 51.13 10.96 21.96
CA PRO A 25 50.18 10.15 22.70
C PRO A 25 49.56 10.93 23.87
N GLU A 26 48.23 10.93 23.97
CA GLU A 26 47.56 11.10 25.26
C GLU A 26 46.49 10.01 25.42
N VAL A 27 46.47 9.47 26.63
CA VAL A 27 45.79 8.24 27.04
C VAL A 27 44.28 8.47 27.10
N THR A 28 43.50 7.64 26.41
CA THR A 28 42.10 7.40 26.79
C THR A 28 41.66 6.00 26.37
N MET A 29 41.27 5.23 27.38
CA MET A 29 40.82 3.85 27.35
C MET A 29 39.56 3.71 26.47
N ARG A 30 39.67 3.05 25.31
CA ARG A 30 38.52 2.72 24.45
C ARG A 30 38.11 1.26 24.66
N TRP A 31 36.84 1.07 25.00
CA TRP A 31 36.14 -0.19 25.05
C TRP A 31 36.14 -0.87 23.67
N PHE A 32 36.62 -2.10 23.59
CA PHE A 32 36.49 -2.94 22.40
C PHE A 32 35.05 -3.46 22.29
N VAL A 33 34.31 -2.98 21.28
CA VAL A 33 33.11 -3.66 20.79
C VAL A 33 33.58 -4.76 19.84
N VAL A 34 33.46 -6.01 20.25
CA VAL A 34 33.66 -7.17 19.37
C VAL A 34 32.39 -7.33 18.53
N THR A 35 32.38 -6.72 17.34
CA THR A 35 31.41 -7.07 16.29
C THR A 35 31.89 -8.36 15.62
N VAL A 36 31.23 -9.47 15.90
CA VAL A 36 31.38 -10.68 15.07
C VAL A 36 30.67 -10.41 13.74
N CYS A 37 31.42 -9.95 12.73
CA CYS A 37 30.95 -9.87 11.36
C CYS A 37 30.83 -11.30 10.78
N SER A 38 29.60 -11.81 10.66
CA SER A 38 29.32 -12.89 9.72
C SER A 38 29.22 -12.31 8.31
N ALA A 39 30.01 -12.87 7.40
CA ALA A 39 30.10 -12.46 6.00
C ALA A 39 28.78 -12.69 5.24
N SER A 40 28.13 -11.61 4.80
CA SER A 40 27.40 -11.48 3.53
C SER A 40 26.91 -10.03 3.39
N GLY A 41 27.51 -9.29 2.47
CA GLY A 41 27.13 -7.91 2.13
C GLY A 41 25.85 -7.83 1.30
N LEU A 42 24.77 -8.45 1.79
CA LEU A 42 23.39 -8.22 1.35
C LEU A 42 22.70 -7.46 2.49
N PHE A 43 21.97 -6.39 2.19
CA PHE A 43 21.24 -5.60 3.19
C PHE A 43 20.51 -6.52 4.17
N ALA A 44 20.92 -6.52 5.43
CA ALA A 44 20.23 -7.30 6.46
C ALA A 44 18.78 -6.82 6.53
N GLN A 45 17.83 -7.71 6.26
CA GLN A 45 16.40 -7.39 6.31
C GLN A 45 16.03 -6.98 7.72
N SER A 46 15.11 -6.01 7.85
CA SER A 46 14.56 -5.67 9.16
C SER A 46 13.83 -6.86 9.76
N GLN A 47 13.63 -6.86 11.07
CA GLN A 47 12.91 -7.94 11.73
C GLN A 47 11.46 -8.06 11.23
N ILE A 48 10.76 -6.93 11.04
CA ILE A 48 9.38 -6.96 10.54
C ILE A 48 9.30 -7.47 9.09
N ASP A 49 10.24 -7.08 8.23
CA ASP A 49 10.30 -7.59 6.86
C ASP A 49 10.61 -9.10 6.85
N SER A 50 11.52 -9.56 7.71
CA SER A 50 11.86 -10.98 7.84
C SER A 50 10.66 -11.81 8.30
N TYR A 51 9.91 -11.30 9.28
CA TYR A 51 8.67 -11.93 9.77
C TYR A 51 7.62 -12.06 8.66
N LEU A 52 7.32 -10.96 7.95
CA LEU A 52 6.34 -10.96 6.86
C LEU A 52 6.79 -11.85 5.69
N SER A 53 8.09 -11.87 5.38
CA SER A 53 8.66 -12.72 4.33
C SER A 53 8.54 -14.21 4.66
N GLY A 54 8.65 -14.59 5.93
CA GLY A 54 8.40 -15.97 6.38
C GLY A 54 6.96 -16.40 6.08
N ILE A 55 5.98 -15.57 6.43
CA ILE A 55 4.57 -15.82 6.16
C ILE A 55 4.29 -15.90 4.65
N ALA A 56 4.84 -14.96 3.87
CA ALA A 56 4.69 -14.94 2.42
C ALA A 56 5.22 -16.24 1.78
N ARG A 57 6.37 -16.74 2.24
CA ARG A 57 6.96 -18.00 1.75
C ARG A 57 6.04 -19.19 1.96
N GLU A 58 5.44 -19.33 3.14
CA GLU A 58 4.48 -20.41 3.40
C GLU A 58 3.27 -20.35 2.46
N HIS A 59 2.80 -19.14 2.12
CA HIS A 59 1.71 -18.97 1.16
C HIS A 59 2.11 -19.28 -0.27
N TRP A 60 3.32 -18.88 -0.71
CA TRP A 60 3.84 -19.22 -2.04
C TRP A 60 4.02 -20.73 -2.20
N GLU A 61 4.54 -21.43 -1.18
CA GLU A 61 4.66 -22.89 -1.19
C GLU A 61 3.29 -23.57 -1.33
N LYS A 62 2.28 -23.14 -0.56
CA LYS A 62 0.90 -23.64 -0.68
C LYS A 62 0.30 -23.36 -2.05
N ARG A 63 0.52 -22.16 -2.60
CA ARG A 63 0.07 -21.78 -3.94
C ARG A 63 0.71 -22.68 -4.99
N ALA A 64 2.02 -22.91 -4.93
CA ALA A 64 2.74 -23.72 -5.90
C ALA A 64 2.13 -25.13 -6.00
N VAL A 65 1.83 -25.76 -4.85
CA VAL A 65 1.13 -27.05 -4.82
C VAL A 65 -0.27 -26.96 -5.46
N ALA A 66 -1.04 -25.93 -5.14
CA ALA A 66 -2.40 -25.76 -5.69
C ALA A 66 -2.42 -25.55 -7.20
N ILE A 67 -1.50 -24.74 -7.74
CA ILE A 67 -1.38 -24.52 -9.19
C ILE A 67 -0.90 -25.78 -9.88
N GLU A 68 0.09 -26.47 -9.31
CA GLU A 68 0.59 -27.73 -9.86
C GLU A 68 -0.51 -28.80 -9.90
N ALA A 69 -1.46 -28.82 -8.96
CA ALA A 69 -2.57 -29.77 -8.99
C ALA A 69 -3.58 -29.59 -10.15
N ILE A 70 -3.55 -28.46 -10.88
CA ILE A 70 -4.45 -28.20 -12.02
C ILE A 70 -3.98 -29.03 -13.23
N ARG A 71 -4.83 -29.96 -13.69
CA ARG A 71 -4.55 -30.90 -14.81
C ARG A 71 -5.63 -30.95 -15.88
N THR A 72 -6.81 -30.38 -15.61
CA THR A 72 -7.97 -30.48 -16.52
C THR A 72 -8.59 -29.10 -16.78
N PRO A 73 -9.29 -28.91 -17.92
CA PRO A 73 -10.02 -27.68 -18.20
C PRO A 73 -11.01 -27.28 -17.10
N ALA A 74 -11.70 -28.25 -16.49
CA ALA A 74 -12.64 -27.99 -15.39
C ALA A 74 -11.96 -27.32 -14.19
N GLN A 75 -10.79 -27.81 -13.78
CA GLN A 75 -10.01 -27.22 -12.70
C GLN A 75 -9.48 -25.82 -13.04
N VAL A 76 -9.17 -25.55 -14.31
CA VAL A 76 -8.84 -24.19 -14.76
C VAL A 76 -10.05 -23.28 -14.55
N LEU A 77 -11.25 -23.69 -14.98
CA LEU A 77 -12.48 -22.90 -14.80
C LEU A 77 -12.81 -22.66 -13.32
N GLU A 78 -12.61 -23.65 -12.45
CA GLU A 78 -12.73 -23.50 -10.99
C GLU A 78 -11.75 -22.45 -10.45
N ARG A 79 -10.48 -22.50 -10.87
CA ARG A 79 -9.47 -21.50 -10.50
C ARG A 79 -9.87 -20.11 -10.97
N GLN A 80 -10.37 -19.97 -12.20
CA GLN A 80 -10.84 -18.69 -12.73
C GLN A 80 -12.03 -18.13 -11.94
N ALA A 81 -12.99 -18.97 -11.57
CA ALA A 81 -14.13 -18.56 -10.74
C ALA A 81 -13.65 -18.08 -9.36
N TYR A 82 -12.74 -18.83 -8.73
CA TYR A 82 -12.12 -18.46 -7.46
C TYR A 82 -11.35 -17.14 -7.54
N ILE A 83 -10.55 -16.94 -8.59
CA ILE A 83 -9.84 -15.68 -8.84
C ILE A 83 -10.82 -14.50 -8.90
N ARG A 84 -11.86 -14.59 -9.74
CA ARG A 84 -12.81 -13.49 -9.91
C ARG A 84 -13.57 -13.20 -8.62
N GLU A 85 -14.07 -14.23 -7.92
CA GLU A 85 -14.77 -14.07 -6.64
C GLU A 85 -13.89 -13.33 -5.62
N LYS A 86 -12.68 -13.83 -5.35
CA LYS A 86 -11.81 -13.27 -4.31
C LYS A 86 -11.25 -11.92 -4.69
N MET A 87 -10.81 -11.72 -5.93
CA MET A 87 -10.29 -10.42 -6.37
C MET A 87 -11.39 -9.36 -6.42
N THR A 88 -12.62 -9.69 -6.82
CA THR A 88 -13.75 -8.76 -6.72
C THR A 88 -14.05 -8.41 -5.26
N ALA A 89 -14.02 -9.39 -4.36
CA ALA A 89 -14.23 -9.14 -2.93
C ALA A 89 -13.13 -8.27 -2.31
N SER A 90 -11.86 -8.49 -2.68
CA SER A 90 -10.70 -7.77 -2.10
C SER A 90 -10.66 -6.29 -2.50
N ILE A 91 -11.16 -5.93 -3.68
CA ILE A 91 -11.29 -4.53 -4.12
C ILE A 91 -12.60 -3.86 -3.66
N GLY A 92 -13.43 -4.56 -2.88
CA GLY A 92 -14.71 -4.04 -2.35
C GLY A 92 -15.90 -4.12 -3.32
N GLY A 93 -15.78 -4.90 -4.38
CA GLY A 93 -16.81 -5.10 -5.41
C GLY A 93 -16.93 -3.95 -6.40
N PHE A 94 -17.72 -4.19 -7.45
CA PHE A 94 -18.13 -3.15 -8.41
C PHE A 94 -19.58 -2.70 -8.14
N PRO A 95 -19.99 -1.52 -8.65
CA PRO A 95 -21.40 -1.12 -8.63
C PRO A 95 -22.29 -2.20 -9.27
N SER A 96 -23.43 -2.49 -8.63
CA SER A 96 -24.40 -3.47 -9.13
C SER A 96 -25.20 -2.98 -10.34
N GLN A 97 -25.25 -1.66 -10.56
CA GLN A 97 -25.93 -1.03 -11.68
C GLN A 97 -24.95 -0.22 -12.54
N ARG A 98 -25.11 -0.33 -13.86
CA ARG A 98 -24.43 0.53 -14.83
C ARG A 98 -25.25 1.80 -15.02
N THR A 99 -24.75 2.94 -14.54
CA THR A 99 -25.39 4.25 -14.71
C THR A 99 -25.24 4.77 -16.14
N PRO A 100 -26.07 5.71 -16.64
CA PRO A 100 -25.88 6.26 -17.99
C PRO A 100 -24.48 6.88 -18.18
N LEU A 101 -23.84 6.63 -19.33
CA LEU A 101 -22.50 7.13 -19.64
C LEU A 101 -22.45 8.65 -19.85
N LYS A 102 -23.57 9.28 -20.28
CA LYS A 102 -23.63 10.70 -20.67
C LYS A 102 -22.43 11.15 -21.52
N ALA A 103 -22.02 10.29 -22.44
CA ALA A 103 -20.86 10.50 -23.29
C ALA A 103 -21.07 11.71 -24.22
N ARG A 104 -20.06 12.57 -24.35
CA ARG A 104 -20.06 13.71 -25.27
C ARG A 104 -18.70 13.88 -25.94
N VAL A 105 -18.73 14.13 -27.24
CA VAL A 105 -17.55 14.55 -28.00
C VAL A 105 -17.40 16.06 -27.85
N THR A 106 -16.25 16.52 -27.35
CA THR A 106 -15.95 17.94 -27.11
C THR A 106 -15.14 18.58 -28.25
N GLY A 107 -14.61 17.77 -29.17
CA GLY A 107 -13.92 18.23 -30.36
C GLY A 107 -13.42 17.07 -31.22
N VAL A 108 -13.07 17.36 -32.47
CA VAL A 108 -12.54 16.39 -33.42
C VAL A 108 -11.28 16.95 -34.06
N LEU A 109 -10.28 16.10 -34.26
CA LEU A 109 -9.03 16.43 -34.93
C LEU A 109 -8.82 15.49 -36.11
N GLU A 110 -8.79 16.05 -37.32
CA GLU A 110 -8.45 15.28 -38.52
C GLU A 110 -6.95 15.02 -38.60
N ARG A 111 -6.56 13.81 -38.98
CA ARG A 111 -5.16 13.40 -39.17
C ARG A 111 -5.03 12.56 -40.44
N ASP A 112 -3.80 12.37 -40.87
CA ASP A 112 -3.52 11.50 -42.01
C ASP A 112 -3.86 10.03 -41.65
N GLY A 113 -4.92 9.49 -42.27
CA GLY A 113 -5.35 8.10 -42.13
C GLY A 113 -6.21 7.77 -40.90
N TYR A 114 -6.55 8.75 -40.07
CA TYR A 114 -7.43 8.59 -38.89
C TYR A 114 -7.95 9.95 -38.41
N ARG A 115 -8.92 9.97 -37.50
CA ARG A 115 -9.32 11.16 -36.74
C ARG A 115 -9.25 10.89 -35.25
N ILE A 116 -9.20 11.94 -34.43
CA ILE A 116 -9.28 11.84 -32.98
C ILE A 116 -10.54 12.56 -32.50
N GLU A 117 -11.43 11.84 -31.84
CA GLU A 117 -12.56 12.42 -31.11
C GLU A 117 -12.14 12.65 -29.65
N LYS A 118 -12.27 13.88 -29.17
CA LYS A 118 -12.08 14.22 -27.75
C LYS A 118 -13.36 13.86 -27.01
N LEU A 119 -13.29 12.92 -26.08
CA LEU A 119 -14.45 12.32 -25.44
C LEU A 119 -14.40 12.56 -23.93
N VAL A 120 -15.53 12.92 -23.34
CA VAL A 120 -15.76 12.75 -21.90
C VAL A 120 -17.02 11.92 -21.67
N TYR A 121 -16.96 11.00 -20.71
CA TYR A 121 -18.08 10.19 -20.24
C TYR A 121 -18.05 10.02 -18.72
N GLU A 122 -19.16 9.60 -18.12
CA GLU A 122 -19.31 9.28 -16.70
C GLU A 122 -19.20 7.76 -16.49
N SER A 123 -18.19 7.30 -15.76
CA SER A 123 -18.08 5.89 -15.34
C SER A 123 -18.91 5.62 -14.08
N LEU A 124 -19.03 6.62 -13.20
CA LEU A 124 -19.98 6.74 -12.10
C LEU A 124 -20.67 8.12 -12.19
N PRO A 125 -21.83 8.33 -11.54
CA PRO A 125 -22.50 9.62 -11.54
C PRO A 125 -21.56 10.76 -11.15
N ASN A 126 -21.42 11.75 -12.05
CA ASN A 126 -20.52 12.90 -11.91
C ASN A 126 -19.03 12.56 -11.73
N PHE A 127 -18.60 11.32 -11.98
CA PHE A 127 -17.19 10.92 -12.01
C PHE A 127 -16.75 10.83 -13.48
N TYR A 128 -16.11 11.90 -13.95
CA TYR A 128 -15.79 12.08 -15.35
C TYR A 128 -14.50 11.36 -15.74
N VAL A 129 -14.55 10.68 -16.89
CA VAL A 129 -13.41 10.08 -17.58
C VAL A 129 -13.17 10.84 -18.87
N THR A 130 -11.96 11.40 -19.01
CA THR A 130 -11.47 12.06 -20.23
C THR A 130 -10.74 11.06 -21.12
N ALA A 131 -11.06 11.07 -22.41
CA ALA A 131 -10.53 10.11 -23.38
C ALA A 131 -10.28 10.73 -24.75
N ASN A 132 -9.36 10.14 -25.50
CA ASN A 132 -9.20 10.37 -26.94
C ASN A 132 -9.57 9.08 -27.67
N VAL A 133 -10.52 9.18 -28.60
CA VAL A 133 -10.92 8.06 -29.47
C VAL A 133 -10.25 8.23 -30.82
N TYR A 134 -9.25 7.40 -31.11
CA TYR A 134 -8.56 7.37 -32.39
C TYR A 134 -9.34 6.47 -33.34
N VAL A 135 -10.02 7.07 -34.32
CA VAL A 135 -10.90 6.37 -35.26
C VAL A 135 -10.19 6.24 -36.61
N PRO A 136 -9.96 5.02 -37.12
CA PRO A 136 -9.35 4.80 -38.43
C PRO A 136 -10.15 5.46 -39.55
N ALA A 137 -9.47 5.83 -40.64
CA ALA A 137 -10.16 6.18 -41.88
C ALA A 137 -10.83 4.94 -42.52
N GLY A 138 -11.89 5.17 -43.30
CA GLY A 138 -12.63 4.12 -44.00
C GLY A 138 -13.99 3.78 -43.35
N ALA A 139 -14.65 2.75 -43.89
CA ALA A 139 -15.92 2.25 -43.37
C ALA A 139 -15.65 1.15 -42.33
N GLY A 140 -16.15 1.34 -41.11
CA GLY A 140 -16.18 0.30 -40.07
C GLY A 140 -17.19 -0.82 -40.38
N PRO A 141 -17.53 -1.67 -39.40
CA PRO A 141 -17.11 -1.62 -38.01
C PRO A 141 -15.64 -2.02 -37.83
N PHE A 142 -14.92 -1.29 -36.98
CA PHE A 142 -13.52 -1.56 -36.67
C PHE A 142 -13.39 -2.46 -35.45
N PRO A 143 -12.45 -3.42 -35.44
CA PRO A 143 -11.91 -3.92 -34.19
C PRO A 143 -11.43 -2.76 -33.32
N ALA A 144 -11.56 -2.89 -32.01
CA ALA A 144 -11.24 -1.81 -31.08
C ALA A 144 -10.28 -2.25 -29.99
N ALA A 145 -9.64 -1.27 -29.36
CA ALA A 145 -8.80 -1.46 -28.19
C ALA A 145 -9.10 -0.39 -27.13
N LEU A 146 -9.20 -0.83 -25.88
CA LEU A 146 -9.03 0.03 -24.72
C LEU A 146 -7.55 0.33 -24.57
N GLY A 147 -7.19 1.60 -24.71
CA GLY A 147 -5.86 2.11 -24.47
C GLY A 147 -5.72 2.59 -23.04
N VAL A 148 -4.96 1.85 -22.23
CA VAL A 148 -4.73 2.18 -20.82
C VAL A 148 -3.31 2.72 -20.63
N ALA A 149 -3.21 3.94 -20.12
CA ALA A 149 -1.94 4.58 -19.82
C ALA A 149 -1.47 4.18 -18.42
N GLY A 150 -0.17 3.93 -18.24
CA GLY A 150 0.47 3.89 -16.91
C GLY A 150 0.82 5.28 -16.40
N HIS A 151 1.65 5.34 -15.36
CA HIS A 151 1.95 6.50 -14.51
C HIS A 151 2.64 7.74 -15.17
N SER A 152 2.32 8.09 -16.43
CA SER A 152 2.70 9.37 -17.01
C SER A 152 1.85 10.50 -16.42
N ALA A 153 2.49 11.65 -16.16
CA ALA A 153 1.79 12.80 -15.60
C ALA A 153 0.64 13.29 -16.50
N ASN A 154 0.86 13.29 -17.82
CA ASN A 154 -0.11 13.68 -18.83
C ASN A 154 -1.00 12.52 -19.34
N GLY A 155 -1.00 11.37 -18.66
CA GLY A 155 -1.94 10.26 -18.92
C GLY A 155 -1.93 9.82 -20.39
N LYS A 156 -3.13 9.79 -21.00
CA LYS A 156 -3.35 9.33 -22.39
C LYS A 156 -2.55 10.12 -23.44
N ALA A 157 -2.19 11.37 -23.13
CA ALA A 157 -1.46 12.27 -24.04
C ALA A 157 0.05 12.04 -24.03
N SER A 158 0.61 11.18 -23.17
CA SER A 158 2.04 10.91 -23.18
C SER A 158 2.52 10.40 -24.52
N SER A 159 3.67 10.91 -25.00
CA SER A 159 4.26 10.46 -26.27
C SER A 159 4.48 8.94 -26.29
N THR A 160 4.90 8.32 -25.18
CA THR A 160 5.06 6.86 -25.06
C THR A 160 3.79 6.10 -25.46
N TYR A 161 2.62 6.57 -25.04
CA TYR A 161 1.34 5.91 -25.31
C TYR A 161 0.77 6.31 -26.67
N GLN A 162 0.93 7.57 -27.09
CA GLN A 162 0.48 8.04 -28.40
C GLN A 162 1.05 7.21 -29.55
N HIS A 163 2.30 6.73 -29.46
CA HIS A 163 2.84 5.83 -30.47
C HIS A 163 2.01 4.55 -30.61
N GLY A 164 1.59 3.96 -29.50
CA GLY A 164 0.66 2.81 -29.46
C GLY A 164 -0.66 3.12 -30.14
N TRP A 165 -1.30 4.23 -29.73
CA TRP A 165 -2.64 4.59 -30.18
C TRP A 165 -2.70 4.94 -31.68
N ILE A 166 -1.75 5.75 -32.14
CA ILE A 166 -1.69 6.22 -33.53
C ILE A 166 -1.35 5.04 -34.46
N ALA A 167 -0.40 4.19 -34.08
CA ALA A 167 -0.06 3.01 -34.87
C ALA A 167 -1.24 2.04 -34.98
N MET A 168 -1.95 1.77 -33.89
CA MET A 168 -3.16 0.93 -33.92
C MET A 168 -4.25 1.54 -34.82
N ALA A 169 -4.50 2.85 -34.72
CA ALA A 169 -5.47 3.54 -35.56
C ALA A 169 -5.13 3.47 -37.06
N LYS A 170 -3.87 3.74 -37.43
CA LYS A 170 -3.38 3.60 -38.82
C LYS A 170 -3.47 2.18 -39.35
N ARG A 171 -3.62 1.17 -38.48
CA ARG A 171 -3.74 -0.25 -38.82
C ARG A 171 -5.18 -0.75 -38.93
N GLY A 172 -6.16 0.14 -38.67
CA GLY A 172 -7.58 -0.18 -38.72
C GLY A 172 -8.18 -0.61 -37.39
N ILE A 173 -7.51 -0.33 -36.26
CA ILE A 173 -8.01 -0.60 -34.91
C ILE A 173 -8.44 0.71 -34.26
N LEU A 174 -9.71 0.83 -33.89
CA LEU A 174 -10.20 1.98 -33.14
C LEU A 174 -9.67 1.94 -31.71
N VAL A 175 -9.06 3.03 -31.22
CA VAL A 175 -8.51 3.07 -29.87
C VAL A 175 -9.27 4.06 -29.01
N LEU A 176 -9.84 3.62 -27.89
CA LEU A 176 -10.29 4.51 -26.82
C LEU A 176 -9.20 4.58 -25.75
N ALA A 177 -8.41 5.65 -25.77
CA ALA A 177 -7.39 5.90 -24.76
C ALA A 177 -7.92 6.87 -23.70
N PHE A 178 -7.93 6.48 -22.43
CA PHE A 178 -8.49 7.30 -21.35
C PHE A 178 -7.45 7.63 -20.27
N ASP A 179 -7.65 8.75 -19.58
CA ASP A 179 -6.82 9.10 -18.43
C ASP A 179 -7.25 8.27 -17.21
N PRO A 180 -6.32 7.57 -16.54
CA PRO A 180 -6.58 7.03 -15.21
C PRO A 180 -6.91 8.15 -14.21
N PRO A 181 -7.66 7.88 -13.12
CA PRO A 181 -7.81 8.84 -12.04
C PRO A 181 -6.43 9.20 -11.47
N GLY A 182 -6.25 10.46 -11.06
CA GLY A 182 -4.98 10.96 -10.56
C GLY A 182 -3.92 11.25 -11.63
N GLN A 183 -4.27 11.16 -12.92
CA GLN A 183 -3.39 11.39 -14.06
C GLN A 183 -4.04 12.22 -15.16
N GLY A 184 -3.23 12.80 -16.06
CA GLY A 184 -3.73 13.55 -17.22
C GLY A 184 -4.62 14.71 -16.79
N GLU A 185 -5.84 14.76 -17.33
CA GLU A 185 -6.82 15.80 -16.99
C GLU A 185 -7.58 15.51 -15.68
N ARG A 186 -7.23 14.43 -14.96
CA ARG A 186 -7.99 13.89 -13.81
C ARG A 186 -7.20 13.93 -12.50
N SER A 187 -6.36 14.94 -12.29
CA SER A 187 -5.71 15.14 -10.98
C SER A 187 -6.78 15.34 -9.90
N GLU A 188 -6.76 14.50 -8.88
CA GLU A 188 -7.70 14.54 -7.75
C GLU A 188 -7.35 15.65 -6.75
N TYR A 189 -6.09 16.07 -6.75
CA TYR A 189 -5.52 17.06 -5.83
C TYR A 189 -5.09 18.34 -6.53
N PHE A 190 -5.70 18.63 -7.69
CA PHE A 190 -5.38 19.82 -8.47
C PHE A 190 -5.66 21.11 -7.69
N ASP A 191 -4.69 22.01 -7.69
CA ASP A 191 -4.80 23.35 -7.17
C ASP A 191 -4.68 24.34 -8.34
N ALA A 192 -5.74 25.15 -8.52
CA ALA A 192 -5.82 26.09 -9.62
C ALA A 192 -4.82 27.24 -9.51
N ASP A 193 -4.48 27.68 -8.29
CA ASP A 193 -3.52 28.76 -8.05
C ASP A 193 -2.09 28.27 -8.29
N LEU A 194 -1.80 27.01 -7.96
CA LEU A 194 -0.51 26.38 -8.24
C LEU A 194 -0.39 25.84 -9.67
N GLY A 195 -1.51 25.65 -10.38
CA GLY A 195 -1.57 25.03 -11.71
C GLY A 195 -1.12 23.56 -11.73
N ARG A 196 -1.13 22.87 -10.58
CA ARG A 196 -0.65 21.48 -10.43
C ARG A 196 -1.25 20.79 -9.20
N SER A 197 -1.04 19.48 -9.09
CA SER A 197 -1.38 18.70 -7.89
C SER A 197 -0.62 19.17 -6.65
N ARG A 198 -1.31 19.24 -5.50
CA ARG A 198 -0.69 19.53 -4.18
C ARG A 198 0.16 18.39 -3.63
N VAL A 199 -0.07 17.16 -4.07
CA VAL A 199 0.55 15.95 -3.49
C VAL A 199 1.47 15.22 -4.47
N GLY A 200 1.50 15.64 -5.75
CA GLY A 200 2.19 14.97 -6.85
C GLY A 200 1.24 14.08 -7.64
N ILE A 201 1.48 13.88 -8.94
CA ILE A 201 0.59 13.16 -9.88
C ILE A 201 0.88 11.64 -9.90
N GLY A 202 -0.10 10.83 -10.31
CA GLY A 202 0.05 9.37 -10.46
C GLY A 202 0.21 8.69 -9.10
N THR A 203 1.29 7.92 -8.93
CA THR A 203 1.52 7.09 -7.73
C THR A 203 1.37 7.82 -6.41
N SER A 204 1.71 9.12 -6.35
CA SER A 204 1.54 9.93 -5.14
C SER A 204 0.07 10.19 -4.78
N GLU A 205 -0.79 10.49 -5.76
CA GLU A 205 -2.25 10.61 -5.53
C GLU A 205 -2.87 9.24 -5.22
N HIS A 206 -2.43 8.20 -5.93
CA HIS A 206 -2.91 6.83 -5.75
C HIS A 206 -2.67 6.35 -4.32
N MET A 207 -1.47 6.57 -3.77
CA MET A 207 -1.16 6.24 -2.38
C MET A 207 -2.01 7.04 -1.39
N MET A 208 -2.16 8.36 -1.62
CA MET A 208 -2.92 9.26 -0.74
C MET A 208 -4.36 8.79 -0.56
N THR A 209 -5.08 8.65 -1.68
CA THR A 209 -6.47 8.19 -1.68
C THR A 209 -6.57 6.69 -1.38
N GLY A 210 -5.54 5.92 -1.73
CA GLY A 210 -5.43 4.49 -1.46
C GLY A 210 -5.55 4.11 0.01
N VAL A 211 -4.93 4.88 0.91
CA VAL A 211 -5.12 4.71 2.37
C VAL A 211 -6.61 4.75 2.71
N GLN A 212 -7.33 5.73 2.18
CA GLN A 212 -8.75 5.94 2.45
C GLN A 212 -9.60 4.80 1.88
N CYS A 213 -9.31 4.34 0.66
CA CYS A 213 -9.96 3.19 0.04
C CYS A 213 -9.80 1.92 0.87
N LEU A 214 -8.60 1.67 1.40
CA LEU A 214 -8.34 0.49 2.22
C LEU A 214 -9.14 0.53 3.52
N LEU A 215 -9.26 1.69 4.19
CA LEU A 215 -10.04 1.83 5.43
C LEU A 215 -11.55 1.54 5.24
N THR A 216 -12.11 1.85 4.07
CA THR A 216 -13.50 1.50 3.71
C THR A 216 -13.63 0.07 3.19
N GLY A 217 -12.52 -0.68 3.07
CA GLY A 217 -12.50 -2.05 2.58
C GLY A 217 -12.77 -2.15 1.08
N SER A 218 -12.34 -1.12 0.34
CA SER A 218 -12.23 -1.07 -1.11
C SER A 218 -10.74 -1.03 -1.49
N ASN A 219 -10.44 -0.89 -2.78
CA ASN A 219 -9.09 -0.61 -3.28
C ASN A 219 -9.13 0.49 -4.36
N TYR A 220 -7.99 1.17 -4.62
CA TYR A 220 -7.91 2.20 -5.67
C TYR A 220 -8.17 1.64 -7.07
N ALA A 221 -7.65 0.45 -7.37
CA ALA A 221 -7.82 -0.25 -8.65
C ALA A 221 -9.28 -0.51 -9.02
N ARG A 222 -10.21 -0.50 -8.04
CA ARG A 222 -11.64 -0.57 -8.29
C ARG A 222 -12.09 0.51 -9.27
N TYR A 223 -11.62 1.73 -9.09
CA TYR A 223 -12.07 2.88 -9.88
C TYR A 223 -11.45 2.85 -11.27
N GLU A 224 -10.16 2.56 -11.39
CA GLU A 224 -9.49 2.42 -12.70
C GLU A 224 -10.06 1.29 -13.53
N THR A 225 -10.27 0.12 -12.91
CA THR A 225 -10.86 -1.04 -13.59
C THR A 225 -12.29 -0.74 -13.99
N TRP A 226 -13.05 -0.06 -13.14
CA TRP A 226 -14.42 0.33 -13.48
C TRP A 226 -14.44 1.34 -14.63
N ASP A 227 -13.54 2.31 -14.68
CA ASP A 227 -13.40 3.22 -15.81
C ASP A 227 -13.15 2.43 -17.11
N GLY A 228 -12.27 1.43 -17.09
CA GLY A 228 -12.05 0.54 -18.23
C GLY A 228 -13.28 -0.28 -18.64
N ILE A 229 -14.02 -0.86 -17.68
CA ILE A 229 -15.30 -1.57 -17.95
C ILE A 229 -16.33 -0.62 -18.58
N ARG A 230 -16.39 0.63 -18.10
CA ARG A 230 -17.33 1.64 -18.62
C ARG A 230 -16.87 2.20 -19.97
N GLY A 231 -15.57 2.25 -20.24
CA GLY A 231 -15.00 2.48 -21.57
C GLY A 231 -15.36 1.37 -22.54
N PHE A 232 -15.33 0.10 -22.11
CA PHE A 232 -15.84 -1.03 -22.90
C PHE A 232 -17.32 -0.83 -23.24
N ASP A 233 -18.13 -0.48 -22.24
CA ASP A 233 -19.56 -0.23 -22.42
C ASP A 233 -19.82 0.93 -23.41
N TYR A 234 -18.98 1.98 -23.42
CA TYR A 234 -19.07 3.04 -24.42
C TYR A 234 -18.76 2.52 -25.84
N LEU A 235 -17.71 1.71 -26.01
CA LEU A 235 -17.37 1.13 -27.31
C LEU A 235 -18.54 0.31 -27.89
N LEU A 236 -19.29 -0.39 -27.05
CA LEU A 236 -20.49 -1.13 -27.47
C LEU A 236 -21.65 -0.24 -27.95
N THR A 237 -21.66 1.06 -27.62
CA THR A 237 -22.68 2.00 -28.11
C THR A 237 -22.40 2.51 -29.52
N ARG A 238 -21.19 2.28 -30.04
CA ARG A 238 -20.75 2.83 -31.32
C ARG A 238 -21.08 1.89 -32.47
N SER A 239 -21.71 2.43 -33.52
CA SER A 239 -22.01 1.67 -34.74
C SER A 239 -20.78 1.36 -35.59
N ASP A 240 -19.67 2.10 -35.40
CA ASP A 240 -18.41 1.90 -36.11
C ASP A 240 -17.43 0.97 -35.35
N VAL A 241 -17.87 0.30 -34.28
CA VAL A 241 -17.07 -0.68 -33.52
C VAL A 241 -17.62 -2.09 -33.72
N ASP A 242 -16.72 -3.04 -33.94
CA ASP A 242 -17.03 -4.46 -33.88
C ASP A 242 -17.03 -4.95 -32.43
N ALA A 243 -18.23 -5.10 -31.87
CA ALA A 243 -18.45 -5.51 -30.49
C ALA A 243 -17.81 -6.85 -30.10
N LYS A 244 -17.46 -7.72 -31.06
CA LYS A 244 -16.83 -9.02 -30.79
C LYS A 244 -15.30 -8.95 -30.76
N ARG A 245 -14.71 -7.86 -31.25
CA ARG A 245 -13.27 -7.70 -31.43
C ARG A 245 -12.77 -6.47 -30.67
N ILE A 246 -12.95 -6.50 -29.35
CA ILE A 246 -12.45 -5.45 -28.45
C ILE A 246 -11.30 -6.01 -27.60
N ALA A 247 -10.14 -5.39 -27.68
CA ALA A 247 -8.93 -5.73 -26.94
C ALA A 247 -8.61 -4.72 -25.83
N VAL A 248 -7.62 -5.03 -25.01
CA VAL A 248 -6.98 -4.09 -24.09
C VAL A 248 -5.46 -4.17 -24.20
N ALA A 249 -4.79 -3.02 -24.19
CA ALA A 249 -3.34 -2.93 -24.20
C ALA A 249 -2.82 -1.68 -23.47
N GLY A 250 -1.65 -1.82 -22.86
CA GLY A 250 -0.97 -0.71 -22.19
C GLY A 250 0.32 -1.14 -21.51
N ASN A 251 1.08 -0.15 -21.03
CA ASN A 251 2.40 -0.33 -20.44
C ASN A 251 2.48 0.22 -19.00
N SER A 252 3.26 -0.41 -18.12
CA SER A 252 3.44 0.01 -16.72
C SER A 252 2.12 -0.07 -15.94
N GLY A 253 1.62 1.02 -15.35
CA GLY A 253 0.24 1.10 -14.82
C GLY A 253 -0.83 0.72 -15.87
N GLY A 254 -0.59 0.97 -17.15
CA GLY A 254 -1.44 0.46 -18.23
C GLY A 254 -1.33 -1.05 -18.41
N GLY A 255 -0.17 -1.63 -18.08
CA GLY A 255 0.03 -3.07 -17.96
C GLY A 255 -0.76 -3.64 -16.77
N THR A 256 -0.78 -2.92 -15.63
CA THR A 256 -1.64 -3.23 -14.48
C THR A 256 -3.10 -3.29 -14.89
N GLN A 257 -3.62 -2.21 -15.48
CA GLN A 257 -5.01 -2.10 -15.89
C GLN A 257 -5.38 -3.14 -16.96
N SER A 258 -4.48 -3.44 -17.90
CA SER A 258 -4.68 -4.51 -18.90
C SER A 258 -4.83 -5.88 -18.22
N ALA A 259 -4.01 -6.17 -17.21
CA ALA A 259 -4.08 -7.41 -16.45
C ALA A 259 -5.37 -7.49 -15.61
N TYR A 260 -5.83 -6.37 -15.03
CA TYR A 260 -7.05 -6.33 -14.23
C TYR A 260 -8.30 -6.46 -15.10
N LEU A 261 -8.34 -5.76 -16.24
CA LEU A 261 -9.43 -5.90 -17.20
C LEU A 261 -9.50 -7.33 -17.77
N ALA A 262 -8.37 -8.03 -17.91
CA ALA A 262 -8.38 -9.44 -18.26
C ALA A 262 -9.13 -10.31 -17.22
N VAL A 263 -9.04 -9.97 -15.93
CA VAL A 263 -9.80 -10.64 -14.86
C VAL A 263 -11.28 -10.26 -14.90
N PHE A 264 -11.56 -8.96 -14.95
CA PHE A 264 -12.86 -8.41 -14.59
C PHE A 264 -13.78 -8.10 -15.78
N GLU A 265 -13.26 -8.04 -17.00
CA GLU A 265 -14.04 -7.83 -18.22
C GLU A 265 -14.04 -9.10 -19.11
N PRO A 266 -14.99 -10.03 -18.87
CA PRO A 266 -15.04 -11.30 -19.61
C PRO A 266 -15.39 -11.13 -21.09
N ARG A 267 -15.86 -9.96 -21.53
CA ARG A 267 -16.21 -9.69 -22.94
C ARG A 267 -15.02 -9.31 -23.81
N LEU A 268 -13.84 -9.03 -23.23
CA LEU A 268 -12.63 -8.74 -24.01
C LEU A 268 -12.24 -9.93 -24.90
N ALA A 269 -11.81 -9.64 -26.13
CA ALA A 269 -11.32 -10.63 -27.08
C ALA A 269 -9.81 -10.90 -26.91
N LEU A 270 -9.03 -9.90 -26.48
CA LEU A 270 -7.56 -9.99 -26.37
C LEU A 270 -7.02 -9.08 -25.26
N ALA A 271 -5.95 -9.51 -24.58
CA ALA A 271 -5.23 -8.69 -23.60
C ALA A 271 -3.71 -8.67 -23.87
N ALA A 272 -3.10 -7.50 -23.81
CA ALA A 272 -1.66 -7.31 -24.06
C ALA A 272 -0.99 -6.42 -22.99
N PRO A 273 -0.80 -6.93 -21.75
CA PRO A 273 -0.09 -6.18 -20.70
C PRO A 273 1.42 -6.06 -21.00
N SER A 274 1.96 -4.86 -20.88
CA SER A 274 3.40 -4.57 -21.04
C SER A 274 4.04 -4.02 -19.76
N CYS A 275 5.26 -4.49 -19.43
CA CYS A 275 6.09 -4.03 -18.31
C CYS A 275 5.36 -3.95 -16.97
N TYR A 276 4.72 -5.06 -16.58
CA TYR A 276 4.03 -5.21 -15.30
C TYR A 276 4.14 -6.64 -14.76
N ILE A 277 3.84 -7.63 -15.60
CA ILE A 277 3.77 -9.02 -15.16
C ILE A 277 5.14 -9.55 -14.74
N THR A 278 5.24 -10.02 -13.49
CA THR A 278 6.40 -10.68 -12.89
C THR A 278 5.92 -11.82 -11.96
N SER A 279 6.57 -12.07 -10.83
CA SER A 279 6.07 -12.87 -9.71
C SER A 279 6.26 -12.13 -8.38
N TRP A 280 5.41 -12.41 -7.39
CA TRP A 280 5.54 -11.83 -6.05
C TRP A 280 6.85 -12.21 -5.39
N GLU A 281 7.30 -13.46 -5.49
CA GLU A 281 8.59 -13.90 -4.94
C GLU A 281 9.75 -13.01 -5.37
N ASN A 282 9.79 -12.66 -6.66
CA ASN A 282 10.86 -11.85 -7.24
C ASN A 282 10.65 -10.35 -6.96
N LEU A 283 9.41 -9.87 -6.94
CA LEU A 283 9.07 -8.47 -6.68
C LEU A 283 9.23 -8.07 -5.20
N TRP A 284 9.04 -9.01 -4.27
CA TRP A 284 8.81 -8.78 -2.84
C TRP A 284 9.86 -7.91 -2.14
N PHE A 285 11.14 -8.04 -2.53
CA PHE A 285 12.24 -7.32 -1.88
C PHE A 285 12.63 -6.04 -2.60
N LYS A 286 12.68 -6.06 -3.93
CA LYS A 286 13.04 -4.89 -4.73
C LYS A 286 12.34 -4.95 -6.09
N PRO A 287 11.55 -3.92 -6.47
CA PRO A 287 11.22 -2.73 -5.67
C PRO A 287 10.28 -2.95 -4.48
N GLY A 288 9.72 -4.14 -4.27
CA GLY A 288 8.70 -4.41 -3.25
C GLY A 288 7.28 -4.11 -3.74
N PRO A 289 6.27 -4.26 -2.87
CA PRO A 289 4.93 -3.71 -3.11
C PRO A 289 4.94 -2.31 -3.72
N GLN A 290 4.06 -2.08 -4.69
CA GLN A 290 3.99 -0.80 -5.39
C GLN A 290 2.96 0.14 -4.75
N ASP A 291 2.36 1.07 -5.48
CA ASP A 291 1.34 2.00 -5.00
C ASP A 291 -0.03 1.32 -4.80
N ALA A 292 -1.07 2.10 -4.50
CA ALA A 292 -2.33 1.56 -3.98
C ALA A 292 -3.13 0.70 -4.98
N GLU A 293 -3.01 0.97 -6.28
CA GLU A 293 -3.71 0.19 -7.32
C GLU A 293 -3.19 -1.26 -7.36
N GLN A 294 -1.91 -1.49 -7.02
CA GLN A 294 -1.25 -2.78 -7.25
C GLN A 294 -1.29 -3.74 -6.05
N ASN A 295 -1.94 -3.36 -4.95
CA ASN A 295 -1.90 -4.08 -3.67
C ASN A 295 -3.29 -4.44 -3.15
N PHE A 296 -3.75 -5.68 -3.41
CA PHE A 296 -5.06 -6.13 -2.95
C PHE A 296 -4.95 -6.77 -1.55
N PRO A 297 -5.85 -6.43 -0.60
CA PRO A 297 -5.86 -7.07 0.71
C PRO A 297 -5.98 -8.60 0.60
N GLY A 298 -5.06 -9.32 1.24
CA GLY A 298 -5.05 -10.79 1.26
C GLY A 298 -4.57 -11.47 -0.01
N PHE A 299 -4.05 -10.75 -1.01
CA PHE A 299 -3.71 -11.34 -2.33
C PHE A 299 -2.82 -12.59 -2.24
N ILE A 300 -1.70 -12.51 -1.51
CA ILE A 300 -0.79 -13.65 -1.31
C ILE A 300 -1.45 -14.68 -0.37
N ALA A 301 -2.15 -14.23 0.67
CA ALA A 301 -2.83 -15.12 1.61
C ALA A 301 -3.92 -15.99 0.97
N ASP A 302 -4.62 -15.47 -0.03
CA ASP A 302 -5.64 -16.15 -0.83
C ASP A 302 -5.04 -17.05 -1.92
N GLY A 303 -3.71 -17.13 -1.96
CA GLY A 303 -2.95 -18.00 -2.86
C GLY A 303 -2.83 -17.44 -4.27
N PHE A 304 -2.80 -16.11 -4.45
CA PHE A 304 -2.63 -15.49 -5.77
C PHE A 304 -1.20 -15.02 -6.03
N ASP A 305 -0.83 -15.06 -7.30
CA ASP A 305 0.35 -14.40 -7.86
C ASP A 305 -0.03 -13.70 -9.18
N PHE A 306 0.87 -12.96 -9.81
CA PHE A 306 0.65 -12.25 -11.07
C PHE A 306 0.18 -13.18 -12.20
N GLY A 307 0.59 -14.46 -12.18
CA GLY A 307 0.08 -15.47 -13.11
C GLY A 307 -1.43 -15.67 -13.05
N ASP A 308 -2.05 -15.45 -11.89
CA ASP A 308 -3.50 -15.58 -11.74
C ASP A 308 -4.29 -14.52 -12.50
N PHE A 309 -3.73 -13.33 -12.71
CA PHE A 309 -4.33 -12.35 -13.61
C PHE A 309 -4.48 -12.92 -15.03
N LEU A 310 -3.48 -13.66 -15.51
CA LEU A 310 -3.46 -14.18 -16.87
C LEU A 310 -4.20 -15.52 -17.01
N ILE A 311 -4.14 -16.38 -15.98
CA ILE A 311 -4.95 -17.62 -15.90
C ILE A 311 -6.44 -17.29 -16.00
N SER A 312 -6.88 -16.19 -15.39
CA SER A 312 -8.26 -15.71 -15.48
C SER A 312 -8.75 -15.42 -16.91
N PHE A 313 -7.83 -15.21 -17.85
CA PHE A 313 -8.14 -14.86 -19.24
C PHE A 313 -8.18 -16.07 -20.18
N ALA A 314 -7.55 -17.18 -19.79
CA ALA A 314 -7.51 -18.40 -20.60
C ALA A 314 -8.93 -18.85 -21.02
N PRO A 315 -9.14 -19.34 -22.25
CA PRO A 315 -8.16 -19.57 -23.32
C PRO A 315 -8.08 -18.42 -24.35
N ARG A 316 -8.45 -17.18 -23.98
CA ARG A 316 -8.47 -16.05 -24.93
C ARG A 316 -7.05 -15.54 -25.23
N PRO A 317 -6.79 -14.99 -26.45
CA PRO A 317 -5.48 -14.46 -26.83
C PRO A 317 -4.87 -13.47 -25.83
N LEU A 318 -3.68 -13.80 -25.31
CA LEU A 318 -2.96 -12.98 -24.34
C LEU A 318 -1.47 -12.91 -24.69
N LYS A 319 -0.84 -11.74 -24.59
CA LYS A 319 0.61 -11.65 -24.76
C LYS A 319 1.25 -10.76 -23.69
N MET A 320 2.27 -11.30 -23.05
CA MET A 320 3.11 -10.58 -22.09
C MET A 320 4.24 -9.87 -22.82
N MET A 321 4.37 -8.57 -22.61
CA MET A 321 5.49 -7.76 -23.12
C MET A 321 6.37 -7.33 -21.95
N THR A 322 7.67 -7.62 -22.00
CA THR A 322 8.59 -7.40 -20.89
C THR A 322 9.91 -6.77 -21.34
N ALA A 323 10.58 -6.09 -20.42
CA ALA A 323 11.90 -5.52 -20.60
C ALA A 323 12.88 -6.23 -19.66
N ILE A 324 14.08 -6.60 -20.15
CA ILE A 324 15.05 -7.38 -19.38
C ILE A 324 15.63 -6.56 -18.22
N GLN A 325 15.81 -5.25 -18.40
CA GLN A 325 16.38 -4.34 -17.40
C GLN A 325 15.30 -3.52 -16.67
N ASP A 326 14.06 -4.01 -16.66
CA ASP A 326 12.96 -3.38 -15.92
C ASP A 326 13.16 -3.53 -14.40
N PHE A 327 12.55 -2.62 -13.63
CA PHE A 327 12.42 -2.80 -12.19
C PHE A 327 11.40 -3.88 -11.83
N PHE A 328 10.48 -4.24 -12.74
CA PHE A 328 9.72 -5.48 -12.66
C PHE A 328 10.62 -6.67 -13.05
N PRO A 329 10.96 -7.58 -12.12
CA PRO A 329 12.01 -8.57 -12.38
C PRO A 329 11.66 -9.53 -13.52
N ILE A 330 12.55 -9.62 -14.51
CA ILE A 330 12.38 -10.49 -15.68
C ILE A 330 12.32 -11.98 -15.31
N ASP A 331 13.07 -12.42 -14.30
CA ASP A 331 13.03 -13.81 -13.85
C ASP A 331 11.64 -14.21 -13.32
N GLY A 332 10.97 -13.31 -12.62
CA GLY A 332 9.58 -13.52 -12.20
C GLY A 332 8.64 -13.59 -13.40
N ALA A 333 8.85 -12.77 -14.43
CA ALA A 333 8.03 -12.78 -15.64
C ALA A 333 8.18 -14.08 -16.44
N ARG A 334 9.42 -14.59 -16.58
CA ARG A 334 9.72 -15.87 -17.25
C ARG A 334 9.06 -17.05 -16.53
N LYS A 335 9.15 -17.08 -15.19
CA LYS A 335 8.46 -18.09 -14.36
C LYS A 335 6.95 -18.04 -14.55
N THR A 336 6.37 -16.84 -14.46
CA THR A 336 4.94 -16.63 -14.62
C THR A 336 4.44 -17.04 -16.01
N TYR A 337 5.18 -16.72 -17.08
CA TYR A 337 4.81 -17.16 -18.42
C TYR A 337 4.84 -18.68 -18.56
N ALA A 338 5.85 -19.37 -18.02
CA ALA A 338 5.92 -20.82 -18.05
C ALA A 338 4.71 -21.47 -17.34
N GLU A 339 4.32 -20.93 -16.18
CA GLU A 339 3.13 -21.36 -15.44
C GLU A 339 1.85 -21.17 -16.28
N VAL A 340 1.63 -19.95 -16.80
CA VAL A 340 0.42 -19.59 -17.55
C VAL A 340 0.34 -20.37 -18.87
N ARG A 341 1.47 -20.58 -19.56
CA ARG A 341 1.52 -21.38 -20.80
C ARG A 341 1.05 -22.81 -20.57
N ARG A 342 1.47 -23.45 -19.48
CA ARG A 342 0.99 -24.79 -19.11
C ARG A 342 -0.53 -24.81 -18.91
N ILE A 343 -1.10 -23.77 -18.30
CA ILE A 343 -2.55 -23.65 -18.12
C ILE A 343 -3.29 -23.48 -19.46
N TYR A 344 -2.76 -22.66 -20.38
CA TYR A 344 -3.31 -22.54 -21.73
C TYR A 344 -3.22 -23.86 -22.51
N ASP A 345 -2.15 -24.63 -22.33
CA ASP A 345 -1.97 -25.95 -22.93
C ASP A 345 -3.04 -26.95 -22.45
N ILE A 346 -3.34 -26.98 -21.15
CA ILE A 346 -4.46 -27.77 -20.58
C ILE A 346 -5.79 -27.40 -21.25
N MET A 347 -5.97 -26.14 -21.61
CA MET A 347 -7.17 -25.63 -22.29
C MET A 347 -7.13 -25.84 -23.81
N GLY A 348 -6.11 -26.49 -24.37
CA GLY A 348 -5.93 -26.70 -25.81
C GLY A 348 -5.64 -25.41 -26.59
N ALA A 349 -5.06 -24.40 -25.93
CA ALA A 349 -4.90 -23.04 -26.46
C ALA A 349 -3.49 -22.48 -26.25
N ALA A 350 -2.46 -23.33 -26.21
CA ALA A 350 -1.08 -22.92 -25.96
C ALA A 350 -0.56 -21.86 -26.96
N ASP A 351 -1.12 -21.81 -28.17
CA ASP A 351 -0.82 -20.83 -29.22
C ASP A 351 -1.44 -19.45 -28.96
N ARG A 352 -2.43 -19.36 -28.07
CA ARG A 352 -3.13 -18.14 -27.66
C ARG A 352 -2.50 -17.46 -26.44
N VAL A 353 -1.34 -17.91 -25.99
CA VAL A 353 -0.53 -17.17 -25.02
C VAL A 353 0.89 -16.96 -25.54
N GLY A 354 1.37 -15.72 -25.47
CA GLY A 354 2.70 -15.35 -25.94
C GLY A 354 3.51 -14.57 -24.92
N PHE A 355 4.82 -14.57 -25.11
CA PHE A 355 5.79 -13.84 -24.30
C PHE A 355 6.79 -13.17 -25.23
N PHE A 356 7.06 -11.89 -24.98
CA PHE A 356 8.07 -11.12 -25.69
C PHE A 356 8.94 -10.39 -24.68
N GLU A 357 10.23 -10.65 -24.72
CA GLU A 357 11.24 -9.93 -23.96
C GLU A 357 12.19 -9.17 -24.89
N TYR A 358 12.65 -8.00 -24.45
CA TYR A 358 13.62 -7.20 -25.19
C TYR A 358 14.64 -6.59 -24.21
N ASP A 359 15.89 -6.45 -24.68
CA ASP A 359 16.98 -5.91 -23.86
C ASP A 359 16.95 -4.37 -23.84
N ASP A 360 16.12 -3.84 -22.95
CA ASP A 360 16.04 -2.43 -22.61
C ASP A 360 15.44 -2.24 -21.20
N THR A 361 15.20 -0.98 -20.84
CA THR A 361 14.65 -0.56 -19.55
C THR A 361 13.13 -0.39 -19.61
N HIS A 362 12.53 -0.05 -18.46
CA HIS A 362 11.09 0.16 -18.32
C HIS A 362 10.52 1.16 -19.34
N GLY A 363 9.48 0.77 -20.07
CA GLY A 363 8.81 1.63 -21.04
C GLY A 363 8.13 0.84 -22.17
N TRP A 364 7.48 1.53 -23.11
CA TRP A 364 6.86 0.89 -24.28
C TRP A 364 7.64 1.21 -25.56
N SER A 365 8.86 0.67 -25.66
CA SER A 365 9.76 0.91 -26.80
C SER A 365 9.19 0.36 -28.12
N LYS A 366 9.71 0.83 -29.26
CA LYS A 366 9.26 0.37 -30.59
C LYS A 366 9.22 -1.16 -30.69
N PRO A 367 10.27 -1.93 -30.33
CA PRO A 367 10.22 -3.40 -30.38
C PRO A 367 9.06 -4.02 -29.58
N ARG A 368 8.75 -3.51 -28.39
CA ARG A 368 7.60 -3.98 -27.60
C ARG A 368 6.25 -3.58 -28.20
N ARG A 369 6.16 -2.38 -28.75
CA ARG A 369 4.97 -1.92 -29.47
C ARG A 369 4.71 -2.78 -30.70
N GLU A 370 5.73 -3.05 -31.50
CA GLU A 370 5.66 -3.94 -32.66
C GLU A 370 5.21 -5.36 -32.27
N ALA A 371 5.78 -5.92 -31.19
CA ALA A 371 5.35 -7.21 -30.66
C ALA A 371 3.89 -7.24 -30.21
N THR A 372 3.36 -6.10 -29.74
CA THR A 372 1.94 -5.91 -29.40
C THR A 372 1.08 -5.92 -30.66
N TYR A 373 1.43 -5.11 -31.67
CA TYR A 373 0.66 -5.01 -32.90
C TYR A 373 0.64 -6.33 -33.66
N GLN A 374 1.77 -7.04 -33.75
CA GLN A 374 1.83 -8.37 -34.37
C GLN A 374 0.84 -9.36 -33.75
N TRP A 375 0.65 -9.29 -32.43
CA TRP A 375 -0.30 -10.14 -31.72
C TRP A 375 -1.74 -9.76 -32.01
N MET A 376 -2.03 -8.46 -32.04
CA MET A 376 -3.35 -7.94 -32.40
C MET A 376 -3.67 -8.22 -33.87
N ASP A 377 -2.71 -8.09 -34.78
CA ASP A 377 -2.87 -8.44 -36.18
C ASP A 377 -3.31 -9.90 -36.33
N LYS A 378 -2.58 -10.81 -35.68
CA LYS A 378 -2.91 -12.24 -35.73
C LYS A 378 -4.29 -12.57 -35.15
N TRP A 379 -4.57 -12.11 -33.93
CA TRP A 379 -5.69 -12.63 -33.15
C TRP A 379 -6.93 -11.73 -33.12
N LEU A 380 -6.77 -10.45 -33.43
CA LEU A 380 -7.87 -9.48 -33.48
C LEU A 380 -8.22 -9.12 -34.93
N MET A 381 -7.22 -8.94 -35.79
CA MET A 381 -7.44 -8.55 -37.19
C MET A 381 -7.46 -9.72 -38.17
N GLU A 382 -7.03 -10.92 -37.74
CA GLU A 382 -6.88 -12.11 -38.58
C GLU A 382 -5.95 -11.86 -39.79
N LYS A 383 -4.85 -11.13 -39.56
CA LYS A 383 -3.81 -10.82 -40.55
C LYS A 383 -2.52 -11.60 -40.25
N GLU A 384 -1.91 -12.17 -41.28
CA GLU A 384 -0.64 -12.89 -41.17
C GLU A 384 0.58 -12.00 -41.45
N GLU A 385 0.44 -10.99 -42.30
CA GLU A 385 1.54 -10.09 -42.66
C GLU A 385 1.66 -8.90 -41.70
N TYR A 386 2.88 -8.65 -41.22
CA TYR A 386 3.19 -7.51 -40.35
C TYR A 386 3.96 -6.42 -41.12
N ALA A 387 3.32 -5.26 -41.28
CA ALA A 387 3.87 -4.15 -42.07
C ALA A 387 4.80 -3.18 -41.30
N GLY A 388 5.22 -3.51 -40.07
CA GLY A 388 5.99 -2.59 -39.22
C GLY A 388 5.12 -1.54 -38.51
N GLU A 389 5.72 -0.82 -37.56
CA GLU A 389 5.14 0.42 -37.02
C GLU A 389 5.36 1.58 -38.02
N PRO A 390 4.29 2.28 -38.45
CA PRO A 390 4.44 3.40 -39.39
C PRO A 390 5.17 4.58 -38.75
N GLU A 391 5.81 5.42 -39.56
CA GLU A 391 6.40 6.68 -39.10
C GLU A 391 5.32 7.77 -38.98
N PHE A 392 5.31 8.49 -37.86
CA PHE A 392 4.39 9.60 -37.59
C PHE A 392 4.91 10.44 -36.41
N GLU A 393 4.37 11.64 -36.25
CA GLU A 393 4.65 12.50 -35.10
C GLU A 393 3.54 12.41 -34.05
N THR A 394 3.94 12.51 -32.78
CA THR A 394 2.98 12.63 -31.67
C THR A 394 2.41 14.05 -31.60
N ILE A 395 1.22 14.17 -31.05
CA ILE A 395 0.48 15.43 -30.97
C ILE A 395 0.75 16.10 -29.61
N LEU A 396 0.86 17.43 -29.59
CA LEU A 396 1.03 18.19 -28.34
C LEU A 396 -0.17 17.99 -27.39
N ASP A 397 0.12 17.81 -26.10
CA ASP A 397 -0.85 17.57 -25.03
C ASP A 397 -2.06 18.51 -25.09
N LYS A 398 -1.81 19.83 -25.16
CA LYS A 398 -2.86 20.86 -25.24
C LYS A 398 -3.84 20.65 -26.39
N THR A 399 -3.38 20.05 -27.48
CA THR A 399 -4.24 19.74 -28.63
C THR A 399 -5.14 18.54 -28.32
N LEU A 400 -4.73 17.62 -27.46
CA LEU A 400 -5.47 16.41 -27.08
C LEU A 400 -6.41 16.59 -25.89
N GLU A 401 -6.24 17.66 -25.11
CA GLU A 401 -7.10 18.01 -23.96
C GLU A 401 -8.59 18.02 -24.34
N VAL A 402 -9.38 17.30 -23.55
CA VAL A 402 -10.84 17.17 -23.67
C VAL A 402 -11.53 18.32 -22.94
N THR A 403 -10.94 18.76 -21.84
CA THR A 403 -11.44 19.82 -20.95
C THR A 403 -10.90 21.19 -21.40
N PRO A 404 -11.69 22.28 -21.26
CA PRO A 404 -11.23 23.62 -21.61
C PRO A 404 -10.00 24.13 -20.83
N THR A 405 -9.82 23.67 -19.60
CA THR A 405 -8.73 24.12 -18.69
C THR A 405 -7.58 23.13 -18.57
N GLY A 406 -7.65 21.99 -19.28
CA GLY A 406 -6.72 20.87 -19.11
C GLY A 406 -6.94 20.06 -17.82
N GLN A 407 -7.97 20.35 -17.03
CA GLN A 407 -8.34 19.59 -15.84
C GLN A 407 -9.87 19.50 -15.65
N VAL A 408 -10.34 18.31 -15.28
CA VAL A 408 -11.74 18.04 -14.89
C VAL A 408 -12.14 18.91 -13.69
N ALA A 409 -11.26 19.01 -12.68
CA ALA A 409 -11.54 19.74 -11.44
C ALA A 409 -11.90 21.22 -11.65
N THR A 410 -11.34 21.88 -12.67
CA THR A 410 -11.60 23.29 -12.98
C THR A 410 -12.51 23.51 -14.20
N SER A 411 -12.81 22.46 -14.96
CA SER A 411 -13.71 22.54 -16.12
C SER A 411 -15.13 22.06 -15.84
N PHE A 412 -15.28 20.88 -15.24
CA PHE A 412 -16.59 20.24 -15.01
C PHE A 412 -16.89 20.09 -13.53
N GLY A 413 -15.87 20.15 -12.67
CA GLY A 413 -15.97 19.68 -11.29
C GLY A 413 -16.24 18.18 -11.27
N GLY A 414 -17.10 17.74 -10.37
CA GLY A 414 -17.49 16.34 -10.23
C GLY A 414 -16.83 15.65 -9.05
N GLU A 415 -17.07 14.35 -8.98
CA GLU A 415 -16.54 13.48 -7.95
C GLU A 415 -15.07 13.13 -8.23
N THR A 416 -14.34 12.78 -7.18
CA THR A 416 -13.01 12.17 -7.22
C THR A 416 -13.07 10.80 -6.55
N VAL A 417 -12.01 9.99 -6.66
CA VAL A 417 -11.96 8.73 -5.90
C VAL A 417 -12.06 9.03 -4.41
N GLN A 418 -11.42 10.10 -3.95
CA GLN A 418 -11.53 10.57 -2.57
C GLN A 418 -12.97 10.92 -2.16
N SER A 419 -13.71 11.72 -2.94
CA SER A 419 -15.06 12.15 -2.53
C SER A 419 -16.04 10.98 -2.53
N LEU A 420 -15.95 10.07 -3.51
CA LEU A 420 -16.72 8.84 -3.57
C LEU A 420 -16.42 7.93 -2.38
N ASN A 421 -15.14 7.76 -2.06
CA ASN A 421 -14.72 6.93 -0.93
C ASN A 421 -15.15 7.54 0.41
N ARG A 422 -15.11 8.87 0.55
CA ARG A 422 -15.65 9.57 1.72
C ARG A 422 -17.15 9.34 1.87
N ALA A 423 -17.92 9.48 0.80
CA ALA A 423 -19.37 9.21 0.84
C ALA A 423 -19.68 7.77 1.22
N GLU A 424 -18.91 6.80 0.69
CA GLU A 424 -19.04 5.40 1.07
C GLU A 424 -18.68 5.17 2.54
N ALA A 425 -17.63 5.81 3.05
CA ALA A 425 -17.26 5.73 4.46
C ALA A 425 -18.38 6.23 5.38
N GLU A 426 -19.01 7.37 5.07
CA GLU A 426 -20.15 7.89 5.83
C GLU A 426 -21.31 6.89 5.83
N ARG A 427 -21.62 6.31 4.66
CA ARG A 427 -22.68 5.30 4.52
C ARG A 427 -22.39 4.05 5.34
N LEU A 428 -21.16 3.54 5.28
CA LEU A 428 -20.72 2.38 6.04
C LEU A 428 -20.77 2.68 7.54
N PHE A 429 -20.19 3.82 7.96
CA PHE A 429 -20.13 4.25 9.34
C PHE A 429 -21.52 4.38 9.98
N ALA A 430 -22.48 4.97 9.26
CA ALA A 430 -23.86 5.13 9.70
C ALA A 430 -24.63 3.80 9.79
N ARG A 431 -24.22 2.78 9.03
CA ARG A 431 -24.85 1.44 8.99
C ARG A 431 -24.12 0.41 9.86
N ARG A 432 -23.07 0.80 10.58
CA ARG A 432 -22.30 -0.13 11.40
C ARG A 432 -23.19 -0.79 12.46
N PRO A 433 -23.03 -2.09 12.70
CA PRO A 433 -23.69 -2.75 13.82
C PRO A 433 -23.36 -2.07 15.14
N ALA A 434 -24.34 -1.99 16.05
CA ALA A 434 -24.09 -1.52 17.40
C ALA A 434 -23.07 -2.42 18.10
N ILE A 435 -22.05 -1.81 18.69
CA ILE A 435 -20.91 -2.52 19.30
C ILE A 435 -21.26 -3.10 20.70
N GLY A 436 -22.43 -2.74 21.24
CA GLY A 436 -22.91 -3.20 22.55
C GLY A 436 -22.14 -2.61 23.73
N ALA A 437 -22.73 -2.65 24.93
CA ALA A 437 -22.17 -1.98 26.12
C ALA A 437 -20.95 -2.69 26.74
N THR A 438 -20.80 -4.00 26.54
CA THR A 438 -19.83 -4.85 27.27
C THR A 438 -18.44 -4.92 26.62
N GLY A 439 -18.23 -4.26 25.47
CA GLY A 439 -16.97 -4.25 24.71
C GLY A 439 -16.54 -5.62 24.14
N ALA A 440 -17.23 -6.71 24.46
CA ALA A 440 -16.88 -8.06 23.97
C ALA A 440 -16.99 -8.17 22.45
N ARG A 441 -18.07 -7.62 21.88
CA ARG A 441 -18.26 -7.55 20.44
C ARG A 441 -17.18 -6.69 19.77
N LEU A 442 -16.81 -5.56 20.37
CA LEU A 442 -15.70 -4.74 19.87
C LEU A 442 -14.42 -5.55 19.77
N ARG A 443 -14.05 -6.28 20.83
CA ARG A 443 -12.83 -7.09 20.85
C ARG A 443 -12.83 -8.16 19.77
N GLN A 444 -13.97 -8.80 19.50
CA GLN A 444 -14.11 -9.74 18.40
C GLN A 444 -13.89 -9.08 17.03
N LEU A 445 -14.50 -7.92 16.80
CA LEU A 445 -14.36 -7.16 15.56
C LEU A 445 -12.92 -6.69 15.35
N VAL A 446 -12.30 -6.12 16.40
CA VAL A 446 -10.90 -5.72 16.41
C VAL A 446 -9.99 -6.90 16.09
N ALA A 447 -10.13 -8.02 16.81
CA ALA A 447 -9.31 -9.21 16.59
C ALA A 447 -9.41 -9.72 15.14
N ALA A 448 -10.63 -9.80 14.60
CA ALA A 448 -10.86 -10.21 13.22
C ALA A 448 -10.20 -9.27 12.21
N ARG A 449 -10.30 -7.94 12.40
CA ARG A 449 -9.77 -6.94 11.47
C ARG A 449 -8.26 -6.82 11.49
N VAL A 450 -7.65 -6.93 12.66
CA VAL A 450 -6.20 -6.77 12.81
C VAL A 450 -5.45 -8.09 12.61
N GLY A 451 -6.16 -9.22 12.46
CA GLY A 451 -5.58 -10.54 12.25
C GLY A 451 -4.98 -11.15 13.53
N LEU A 452 -5.59 -10.83 14.68
CA LEU A 452 -5.20 -11.33 15.99
C LEU A 452 -5.88 -12.67 16.27
N ASP A 453 -5.11 -13.68 16.67
CA ASP A 453 -5.65 -14.98 17.08
C ASP A 453 -6.48 -14.82 18.36
N PRO A 454 -7.75 -15.26 18.44
CA PRO A 454 -8.51 -15.25 19.68
C PRO A 454 -7.83 -16.00 20.85
N GLY A 455 -7.03 -17.02 20.57
CA GLY A 455 -6.19 -17.71 21.56
C GLY A 455 -5.06 -16.84 22.12
N SER A 456 -4.74 -15.75 21.42
CA SER A 456 -3.83 -14.71 21.87
C SER A 456 -4.51 -13.64 22.74
N LEU A 457 -5.57 -13.98 23.49
CA LEU A 457 -6.24 -13.07 24.43
C LEU A 457 -6.40 -13.72 25.82
N GLY A 458 -6.32 -12.90 26.88
CA GLY A 458 -6.61 -13.32 28.27
C GLY A 458 -5.52 -14.15 28.99
N ASN A 459 -5.91 -14.68 30.16
CA ASN A 459 -5.03 -15.34 31.16
C ASN A 459 -4.49 -16.72 30.74
N ALA A 460 -5.03 -17.34 29.68
CA ALA A 460 -4.65 -18.69 29.26
C ALA A 460 -3.22 -18.78 28.70
N ARG A 461 -2.59 -17.64 28.42
CA ARG A 461 -1.24 -17.55 27.88
C ARG A 461 -0.22 -17.71 28.98
N GLY A 462 0.73 -18.64 28.80
CA GLY A 462 1.96 -18.68 29.60
C GLY A 462 2.75 -17.37 29.53
N GLY A 463 3.79 -17.22 30.36
CA GLY A 463 4.71 -16.08 30.25
C GLY A 463 5.54 -16.16 28.97
N PRO A 464 5.98 -15.04 28.37
CA PRO A 464 6.85 -15.12 27.20
C PRO A 464 8.23 -15.59 27.65
N ARG A 465 8.99 -16.22 26.75
CA ARG A 465 10.41 -16.44 27.00
C ARG A 465 11.11 -15.08 26.98
N VAL A 466 11.94 -14.82 27.99
CA VAL A 466 12.68 -13.57 28.12
C VAL A 466 14.16 -13.87 28.31
N VAL A 467 15.00 -13.19 27.55
CA VAL A 467 16.45 -13.28 27.62
C VAL A 467 16.98 -11.95 28.13
N LYS A 468 17.71 -11.96 29.26
CA LYS A 468 18.39 -10.77 29.76
C LYS A 468 19.68 -10.56 28.96
N GLN A 469 19.80 -9.39 28.33
CA GLN A 469 20.91 -9.03 27.46
C GLN A 469 21.91 -8.08 28.14
N GLY A 470 21.54 -7.47 29.26
CA GLY A 470 22.43 -6.64 30.07
C GLY A 470 21.68 -5.78 31.07
N GLU A 471 22.42 -5.09 31.92
CA GLU A 471 21.89 -4.13 32.88
C GLU A 471 22.85 -2.94 33.06
N SER A 472 22.29 -1.81 33.45
CA SER A 472 23.04 -0.60 33.80
C SER A 472 22.27 0.21 34.82
N ASP A 473 22.96 0.91 35.71
CA ASP A 473 22.32 1.80 36.68
C ASP A 473 22.14 3.22 36.10
N GLY A 474 21.03 3.85 36.48
CA GLY A 474 20.76 5.26 36.31
C GLY A 474 20.57 5.95 37.66
N GLU A 475 20.33 7.25 37.64
CA GLU A 475 20.13 8.02 38.87
C GLU A 475 18.75 7.73 39.48
N GLY A 476 18.72 6.80 40.45
CA GLY A 476 17.50 6.40 41.18
C GLY A 476 16.71 5.25 40.55
N TYR A 477 17.17 4.69 39.43
CA TYR A 477 16.55 3.58 38.71
C TYR A 477 17.59 2.67 38.07
N ARG A 478 17.24 1.42 37.78
CA ARG A 478 18.05 0.44 37.04
C ARG A 478 17.42 0.19 35.68
N ILE A 479 18.25 0.09 34.64
CA ILE A 479 17.84 -0.27 33.27
C ILE A 479 18.24 -1.73 33.02
N GLU A 480 17.27 -2.57 32.67
CA GLU A 480 17.51 -3.92 32.15
C GLU A 480 17.24 -3.95 30.66
N ARG A 481 18.14 -4.55 29.87
CA ARG A 481 17.95 -4.80 28.44
C ARG A 481 17.52 -6.24 28.24
N LEU A 482 16.42 -6.43 27.52
CA LEU A 482 15.76 -7.72 27.35
C LEU A 482 15.51 -8.02 25.88
N GLY A 483 15.54 -9.30 25.53
CA GLY A 483 14.82 -9.85 24.39
C GLY A 483 13.55 -10.55 24.89
N ILE A 484 12.40 -10.22 24.31
CA ILE A 484 11.11 -10.84 24.67
C ILE A 484 10.59 -11.60 23.45
N GLU A 485 10.39 -12.91 23.58
CA GLU A 485 9.77 -13.72 22.54
C GLU A 485 8.25 -13.53 22.54
N THR A 486 7.75 -12.81 21.54
CA THR A 486 6.33 -12.42 21.46
C THR A 486 5.51 -13.36 20.59
N GLU A 487 6.14 -13.96 19.59
CA GLU A 487 5.65 -15.10 18.82
C GLU A 487 6.76 -16.14 18.71
N LYS A 488 6.42 -17.39 18.43
CA LYS A 488 7.41 -18.47 18.31
C LYS A 488 8.51 -18.08 17.31
N GLY A 489 9.76 -18.02 17.78
CA GLY A 489 10.93 -17.62 17.00
C GLY A 489 11.06 -16.11 16.72
N VAL A 490 10.20 -15.28 17.29
CA VAL A 490 10.19 -13.82 17.12
C VAL A 490 10.50 -13.14 18.46
N GLU A 491 11.74 -12.68 18.60
CA GLU A 491 12.21 -11.96 19.79
C GLU A 491 12.30 -10.47 19.52
N ILE A 492 11.54 -9.64 20.24
CA ILE A 492 11.66 -8.18 20.14
C ILE A 492 12.61 -7.63 21.22
N PRO A 493 13.41 -6.59 20.90
CA PRO A 493 14.18 -5.88 21.91
C PRO A 493 13.28 -5.06 22.84
N ALA A 494 13.59 -5.03 24.12
CA ALA A 494 12.90 -4.21 25.12
C ALA A 494 13.88 -3.71 26.19
N VAL A 495 13.48 -2.65 26.89
CA VAL A 495 14.15 -2.21 28.12
C VAL A 495 13.15 -2.08 29.26
N VAL A 496 13.61 -2.32 30.48
CA VAL A 496 12.84 -2.10 31.69
C VAL A 496 13.58 -1.16 32.61
N LEU A 497 12.97 -0.02 32.96
CA LEU A 497 13.44 0.88 33.99
C LEU A 497 12.74 0.54 35.30
N SER A 498 13.49 0.17 36.33
CA SER A 498 12.96 -0.19 37.65
C SER A 498 13.50 0.77 38.70
N PRO A 499 12.67 1.40 39.54
CA PRO A 499 13.16 2.31 40.57
C PRO A 499 13.93 1.54 41.65
N VAL A 500 15.06 2.09 42.09
CA VAL A 500 15.97 1.42 43.04
C VAL A 500 15.48 1.53 44.50
N LEU A 501 14.69 2.56 44.82
CA LEU A 501 14.44 3.00 46.21
C LEU A 501 13.09 2.57 46.82
N SER A 502 12.37 1.61 46.24
CA SER A 502 11.08 1.15 46.78
C SER A 502 11.04 -0.34 47.03
N GLU A 503 10.74 -0.71 48.29
CA GLU A 503 10.37 -2.07 48.69
C GLU A 503 8.96 -2.42 48.21
N GLY A 504 8.71 -3.71 47.95
CA GLY A 504 7.39 -4.21 47.54
C GLY A 504 7.11 -4.17 46.03
N ARG A 505 5.89 -4.57 45.67
CA ARG A 505 5.41 -4.62 44.28
C ARG A 505 4.97 -3.24 43.78
N LYS A 506 5.45 -2.87 42.59
CA LYS A 506 5.35 -1.52 42.02
C LYS A 506 4.30 -1.47 40.90
N PRO A 507 3.61 -0.33 40.70
CA PRO A 507 2.84 -0.15 39.48
C PRO A 507 3.78 -0.18 38.27
N ALA A 508 3.27 -0.57 37.11
CA ALA A 508 4.08 -0.67 35.90
C ALA A 508 3.41 0.02 34.71
N VAL A 509 4.20 0.39 33.70
CA VAL A 509 3.73 0.98 32.45
C VAL A 509 4.40 0.27 31.27
N VAL A 510 3.59 -0.20 30.32
CA VAL A 510 4.08 -0.51 28.97
C VAL A 510 4.13 0.80 28.18
N TYR A 511 5.34 1.26 27.84
CA TYR A 511 5.61 2.55 27.23
C TYR A 511 5.97 2.41 25.74
N LEU A 512 5.12 2.96 24.87
CA LEU A 512 5.13 2.75 23.42
C LEU A 512 5.55 4.03 22.70
N ASN A 513 6.76 4.06 22.16
CA ASN A 513 7.24 5.15 21.33
C ASN A 513 7.79 4.60 20.00
N PRO A 514 7.19 4.94 18.83
CA PRO A 514 7.66 4.48 17.53
C PRO A 514 9.12 4.78 17.22
N ALA A 515 9.68 5.85 17.81
CA ALA A 515 11.08 6.23 17.64
C ALA A 515 12.07 5.29 18.35
N GLY A 516 11.57 4.41 19.24
CA GLY A 516 12.32 3.28 19.79
C GLY A 516 12.42 3.27 21.31
N ARG A 517 12.78 2.11 21.85
CA ARG A 517 12.71 1.72 23.26
C ARG A 517 13.55 2.56 24.22
N LEU A 518 14.55 3.29 23.71
CA LEU A 518 15.48 4.09 24.51
C LEU A 518 15.30 5.60 24.31
N VAL A 519 14.45 6.06 23.39
CA VAL A 519 14.40 7.47 22.95
C VAL A 519 14.07 8.44 24.09
N ASP A 520 13.25 7.99 25.04
CA ASP A 520 12.81 8.76 26.21
C ASP A 520 13.48 8.27 27.51
N ALA A 521 14.51 7.41 27.42
CA ALA A 521 15.28 6.89 28.56
C ALA A 521 16.49 7.76 28.94
N LYS A 522 16.40 9.08 28.68
CA LYS A 522 17.39 10.11 29.04
C LYS A 522 16.98 10.85 30.31
N SER A 523 17.88 11.58 30.97
CA SER A 523 17.68 12.19 32.30
C SER A 523 16.40 13.03 32.45
N GLU A 524 16.00 13.77 31.40
CA GLU A 524 14.77 14.59 31.33
C GLU A 524 13.65 13.92 30.50
N GLY A 525 13.81 12.64 30.16
CA GLY A 525 12.87 11.89 29.34
C GLY A 525 11.71 11.31 30.15
N ASP A 526 10.57 11.20 29.50
CA ASP A 526 9.30 10.76 30.09
C ASP A 526 9.38 9.38 30.75
N MET A 527 10.23 8.47 30.26
CA MET A 527 10.42 7.16 30.90
C MET A 527 11.15 7.27 32.24
N VAL A 528 12.11 8.20 32.35
CA VAL A 528 12.83 8.47 33.60
C VAL A 528 11.92 9.18 34.60
N ALA A 529 11.07 10.09 34.13
CA ALA A 529 10.03 10.73 34.93
C ALA A 529 9.10 9.69 35.59
N LEU A 530 8.59 8.72 34.82
CA LEU A 530 7.78 7.61 35.32
C LEU A 530 8.53 6.73 36.32
N ALA A 531 9.80 6.39 36.02
CA ALA A 531 10.63 5.59 36.92
C ALA A 531 10.86 6.30 38.26
N ARG A 532 11.19 7.60 38.24
CA ARG A 532 11.34 8.44 39.44
C ARG A 532 10.04 8.59 40.23
N ALA A 533 8.89 8.54 39.55
CA ALA A 533 7.57 8.49 40.18
C ALA A 533 7.21 7.10 40.76
N GLY A 534 8.11 6.11 40.69
CA GLY A 534 7.96 4.79 41.31
C GLY A 534 7.39 3.71 40.40
N TYR A 535 7.26 3.95 39.09
CA TYR A 535 6.77 2.96 38.14
C TYR A 535 7.89 2.07 37.60
N VAL A 536 7.60 0.79 37.39
CA VAL A 536 8.40 -0.07 36.50
C VAL A 536 7.99 0.25 35.06
N VAL A 537 8.91 0.75 34.24
CA VAL A 537 8.61 1.18 32.86
C VAL A 537 9.22 0.19 31.88
N LEU A 538 8.38 -0.58 31.20
CA LEU A 538 8.81 -1.46 30.12
C LEU A 538 8.57 -0.77 28.78
N SER A 539 9.63 -0.53 28.02
CA SER A 539 9.54 0.00 26.66
C SER A 539 10.05 -1.03 25.64
N PRO A 540 9.17 -1.53 24.75
CA PRO A 540 9.56 -2.45 23.69
C PRO A 540 9.77 -1.73 22.35
N ASP A 541 10.70 -2.23 21.54
CA ASP A 541 10.69 -2.03 20.09
C ASP A 541 9.72 -3.05 19.48
N ALA A 542 8.42 -2.86 19.69
CA ALA A 542 7.38 -3.65 19.01
C ALA A 542 7.65 -3.68 17.49
N ARG A 543 7.37 -4.78 16.81
CA ARG A 543 7.74 -4.96 15.39
C ARG A 543 7.29 -3.76 14.55
N GLY A 544 8.26 -3.13 13.88
CA GLY A 544 8.05 -1.89 13.13
C GLY A 544 8.43 -0.61 13.87
N PHE A 545 8.83 -0.68 15.14
CA PHE A 545 9.34 0.45 15.96
C PHE A 545 10.85 0.34 16.17
N GLY A 546 11.51 1.49 16.36
CA GLY A 546 12.91 1.55 16.78
C GLY A 546 13.82 0.65 15.94
N GLU A 547 14.53 -0.28 16.60
CA GLU A 547 15.46 -1.19 15.94
C GLU A 547 14.80 -2.28 15.07
N THR A 548 13.51 -2.55 15.27
CA THR A 548 12.76 -3.55 14.49
C THR A 548 12.08 -2.96 13.25
N ALA A 549 12.13 -1.64 13.08
CA ALA A 549 11.56 -0.93 11.95
C ALA A 549 12.26 -1.26 10.63
N ALA A 550 11.49 -1.29 9.54
CA ALA A 550 12.04 -1.37 8.20
C ALA A 550 12.96 -0.16 7.91
N ARG A 551 14.14 -0.42 7.36
CA ARG A 551 15.11 0.61 6.98
C ARG A 551 15.25 0.64 5.45
N GLY A 552 15.27 1.85 4.89
CA GLY A 552 15.38 2.07 3.46
C GLY A 552 14.06 1.91 2.71
N SER A 553 14.06 2.35 1.46
CA SER A 553 12.91 2.32 0.55
C SER A 553 13.41 2.16 -0.87
N SER A 554 12.88 1.20 -1.61
CA SER A 554 12.94 1.17 -3.07
C SER A 554 11.65 1.77 -3.63
N GLY A 555 11.70 3.00 -4.12
CA GLY A 555 10.57 3.69 -4.76
C GLY A 555 9.50 4.25 -3.82
N TYR A 556 9.17 3.56 -2.71
CA TYR A 556 8.11 3.95 -1.77
C TYR A 556 8.57 3.94 -0.32
N ASN A 557 8.05 4.85 0.52
CA ASN A 557 8.48 4.96 1.91
C ASN A 557 8.30 3.64 2.71
N ALA A 558 9.14 3.43 3.72
CA ALA A 558 9.20 2.18 4.46
C ALA A 558 7.87 1.80 5.13
N SER A 559 7.15 2.78 5.69
CA SER A 559 5.86 2.53 6.35
C SER A 559 4.81 2.01 5.38
N TRP A 560 4.75 2.57 4.17
CA TRP A 560 3.91 2.07 3.09
C TRP A 560 4.28 0.64 2.71
N GLN A 561 5.56 0.40 2.43
CA GLN A 561 6.06 -0.93 2.05
C GLN A 561 5.69 -2.00 3.08
N THR A 562 5.97 -1.75 4.37
CA THR A 562 5.62 -2.67 5.45
C THR A 562 4.11 -2.89 5.55
N SER A 563 3.30 -1.83 5.39
CA SER A 563 1.84 -1.94 5.47
C SER A 563 1.27 -2.75 4.31
N MET A 564 1.76 -2.53 3.09
CA MET A 564 1.38 -3.31 1.91
C MET A 564 1.79 -4.78 2.06
N ARG A 565 3.03 -5.07 2.48
CA ARG A 565 3.47 -6.44 2.77
C ARG A 565 2.56 -7.13 3.79
N ALA A 566 2.23 -6.44 4.89
CA ALA A 566 1.36 -6.98 5.92
C ALA A 566 -0.02 -7.35 5.36
N MET A 567 -0.67 -6.44 4.63
CA MET A 567 -2.02 -6.69 4.11
C MET A 567 -2.05 -7.79 3.03
N LEU A 568 -1.01 -7.93 2.21
CA LEU A 568 -0.92 -8.99 1.19
C LEU A 568 -0.98 -10.40 1.83
N VAL A 569 -0.44 -10.56 3.04
CA VAL A 569 -0.48 -11.80 3.83
C VAL A 569 -1.57 -11.81 4.92
N ARG A 570 -2.60 -10.96 4.77
CA ARG A 570 -3.75 -10.85 5.71
C ARG A 570 -3.33 -10.55 7.16
N LYS A 571 -2.28 -9.75 7.32
CA LYS A 571 -1.88 -9.14 8.58
C LYS A 571 -2.10 -7.63 8.51
N THR A 572 -2.00 -6.98 9.66
CA THR A 572 -1.93 -5.52 9.77
C THR A 572 -0.75 -5.16 10.64
N VAL A 573 -0.13 -4.00 10.41
CA VAL A 573 0.99 -3.53 11.24
C VAL A 573 0.54 -3.38 12.69
N ILE A 574 -0.65 -2.79 12.92
CA ILE A 574 -1.21 -2.63 14.25
C ILE A 574 -1.49 -3.99 14.93
N GLY A 575 -1.94 -5.01 14.20
CA GLY A 575 -2.20 -6.34 14.76
C GLY A 575 -0.93 -7.07 15.18
N ILE A 576 0.13 -6.97 14.37
CA ILE A 576 1.46 -7.49 14.70
C ILE A 576 1.98 -6.81 15.98
N GLN A 577 1.90 -5.48 16.04
CA GLN A 577 2.33 -4.70 17.19
C GLN A 577 1.48 -4.96 18.44
N LEU A 578 0.18 -5.17 18.28
CA LEU A 578 -0.73 -5.48 19.37
C LEU A 578 -0.35 -6.81 20.02
N THR A 579 -0.01 -7.84 19.23
CA THR A 579 0.53 -9.09 19.76
C THR A 579 1.74 -8.82 20.66
N ASP A 580 2.69 -8.02 20.19
CA ASP A 580 3.91 -7.69 20.95
C ASP A 580 3.58 -7.01 22.29
N VAL A 581 2.70 -6.01 22.28
CA VAL A 581 2.30 -5.27 23.48
C VAL A 581 1.57 -6.16 24.49
N LEU A 582 0.70 -7.06 24.03
CA LEU A 582 0.00 -8.00 24.92
C LEU A 582 0.96 -9.01 25.56
N ARG A 583 2.03 -9.41 24.85
CA ARG A 583 3.08 -10.27 25.41
C ARG A 583 3.93 -9.52 26.44
N CYS A 584 4.22 -8.26 26.21
CA CYS A 584 4.88 -7.39 27.19
C CYS A 584 4.04 -7.23 28.46
N PHE A 585 2.72 -7.09 28.34
CA PHE A 585 1.81 -7.11 29.49
C PHE A 585 1.92 -8.44 30.27
N ASP A 586 1.86 -9.57 29.57
CA ASP A 586 1.93 -10.89 30.20
C ASP A 586 3.29 -11.16 30.89
N TYR A 587 4.38 -10.56 30.41
CA TYR A 587 5.67 -10.55 31.12
C TYR A 587 5.58 -9.77 32.44
N LEU A 588 5.06 -8.54 32.40
CA LEU A 588 4.94 -7.69 33.60
C LEU A 588 4.07 -8.33 34.68
N THR A 589 2.97 -9.00 34.31
CA THR A 589 2.10 -9.70 35.29
C THR A 589 2.82 -10.80 36.09
N ARG A 590 3.96 -11.28 35.60
CA ARG A 590 4.74 -12.38 36.21
C ARG A 590 6.03 -11.91 36.87
N ARG A 591 6.36 -10.64 36.74
CA ARG A 591 7.58 -10.06 37.28
C ARG A 591 7.41 -9.85 38.79
N GLY A 592 8.36 -10.33 39.60
CA GLY A 592 8.21 -10.40 41.06
C GLY A 592 8.10 -9.04 41.77
N ASP A 593 8.64 -8.00 41.16
CA ASP A 593 8.65 -6.61 41.63
C ASP A 593 7.47 -5.77 41.08
N VAL A 594 6.57 -6.35 40.29
CA VAL A 594 5.42 -5.67 39.67
C VAL A 594 4.12 -6.08 40.34
N ASP A 595 3.26 -5.09 40.59
CA ASP A 595 1.87 -5.29 40.98
C ASP A 595 1.02 -5.51 39.72
N ALA A 596 0.64 -6.76 39.47
CA ALA A 596 -0.12 -7.16 38.28
C ALA A 596 -1.50 -6.46 38.16
N ALA A 597 -2.06 -5.92 39.24
CA ALA A 597 -3.31 -5.17 39.22
C ALA A 597 -3.13 -3.69 38.82
N ARG A 598 -1.88 -3.18 38.80
CA ARG A 598 -1.56 -1.78 38.53
C ARG A 598 -0.61 -1.62 37.34
N ILE A 599 -0.89 -2.35 36.25
CA ILE A 599 -0.18 -2.21 34.98
C ILE A 599 -0.96 -1.27 34.05
N ALA A 600 -0.31 -0.22 33.57
CA ALA A 600 -0.85 0.74 32.61
C ALA A 600 -0.22 0.60 31.22
N VAL A 601 -0.82 1.23 30.22
CA VAL A 601 -0.22 1.42 28.89
C VAL A 601 -0.16 2.90 28.54
N PHE A 602 0.97 3.34 28.00
CA PHE A 602 1.19 4.70 27.55
C PHE A 602 1.76 4.68 26.14
N GLY A 603 1.25 5.51 25.24
CA GLY A 603 1.76 5.58 23.88
C GLY A 603 1.86 6.99 23.31
N LYS A 604 2.89 7.22 22.49
CA LYS A 604 3.11 8.47 21.75
C LYS A 604 2.91 8.29 20.26
N SER A 605 2.37 9.30 19.59
CA SER A 605 2.13 9.29 18.14
C SER A 605 1.34 8.04 17.74
N HIS A 606 1.80 7.27 16.76
CA HIS A 606 1.22 5.95 16.41
C HIS A 606 1.20 4.96 17.59
N GLY A 607 2.18 5.03 18.50
CA GLY A 607 2.17 4.27 19.75
C GLY A 607 0.95 4.59 20.63
N GLY A 608 0.39 5.80 20.52
CA GLY A 608 -0.85 6.20 21.20
C GLY A 608 -2.07 5.48 20.64
N VAL A 609 -2.17 5.34 19.31
CA VAL A 609 -3.21 4.50 18.67
C VAL A 609 -3.08 3.06 19.18
N LEU A 610 -1.87 2.50 19.19
CA LEU A 610 -1.59 1.16 19.69
C LEU A 610 -1.94 0.99 21.18
N ALA A 611 -1.72 2.00 22.01
CA ALA A 611 -2.12 2.00 23.42
C ALA A 611 -3.65 1.90 23.57
N LEU A 612 -4.42 2.59 22.72
CA LEU A 612 -5.89 2.47 22.71
C LEU A 612 -6.35 1.05 22.33
N TYR A 613 -5.73 0.46 21.30
CA TYR A 613 -5.97 -0.94 20.92
C TYR A 613 -5.65 -1.90 22.07
N ALA A 614 -4.47 -1.78 22.67
CA ALA A 614 -4.04 -2.63 23.77
C ALA A 614 -4.98 -2.53 24.98
N ALA A 615 -5.34 -1.32 25.40
CA ALA A 615 -6.24 -1.10 26.53
C ALA A 615 -7.65 -1.65 26.27
N ALA A 616 -8.17 -1.54 25.04
CA ALA A 616 -9.48 -2.08 24.67
C ALA A 616 -9.49 -3.61 24.62
N MET A 617 -8.38 -4.22 24.15
CA MET A 617 -8.25 -5.67 23.97
C MET A 617 -7.89 -6.42 25.24
N GLU A 618 -7.15 -5.78 26.15
CA GLU A 618 -6.75 -6.33 27.44
C GLU A 618 -7.44 -5.57 28.59
N PRO A 619 -8.56 -6.08 29.13
CA PRO A 619 -9.31 -5.41 30.18
C PRO A 619 -8.55 -5.33 31.51
N ARG A 620 -7.46 -6.10 31.70
CA ARG A 620 -6.63 -6.07 32.91
C ARG A 620 -5.67 -4.87 32.97
N PHE A 621 -5.46 -4.13 31.88
CA PHE A 621 -4.76 -2.85 31.99
C PHE A 621 -5.55 -1.93 32.93
N HIS A 622 -4.89 -1.43 33.97
CA HIS A 622 -5.47 -0.56 35.00
C HIS A 622 -5.89 0.80 34.45
N LYS A 623 -5.03 1.41 33.61
CA LYS A 623 -5.25 2.71 32.98
C LYS A 623 -4.46 2.84 31.69
N ALA A 624 -4.85 3.81 30.86
CA ALA A 624 -4.23 4.04 29.56
C ALA A 624 -3.97 5.53 29.30
N ALA A 625 -2.99 5.82 28.45
CA ALA A 625 -2.73 7.16 27.94
C ALA A 625 -2.29 7.12 26.46
N SER A 626 -2.80 8.07 25.68
CA SER A 626 -2.46 8.28 24.27
C SER A 626 -2.08 9.74 24.07
N GLU A 627 -0.83 10.00 23.69
CA GLU A 627 -0.30 11.33 23.40
C GLU A 627 -0.01 11.49 21.92
N GLY A 628 -0.44 12.59 21.28
CA GLY A 628 -0.02 12.91 19.91
C GLY A 628 -0.60 12.00 18.82
N ALA A 629 -1.66 11.24 19.11
CA ALA A 629 -2.26 10.28 18.18
C ALA A 629 -3.45 10.86 17.39
N VAL A 630 -3.73 10.28 16.23
CA VAL A 630 -5.02 10.46 15.55
C VAL A 630 -6.13 9.76 16.35
N LEU A 631 -7.33 10.35 16.35
CA LEU A 631 -8.45 9.89 17.20
C LEU A 631 -9.62 9.26 16.44
N SER A 632 -9.60 9.22 15.10
CA SER A 632 -10.65 8.58 14.31
C SER A 632 -10.15 8.16 12.93
N TYR A 633 -10.57 6.98 12.49
CA TYR A 633 -10.46 6.52 11.10
C TYR A 633 -11.36 7.34 10.16
N MET A 634 -12.50 7.82 10.64
CA MET A 634 -13.34 8.73 9.84
C MET A 634 -12.65 10.05 9.58
N ASP A 635 -11.86 10.56 10.52
CA ASP A 635 -11.05 11.77 10.26
C ASP A 635 -10.04 11.52 9.14
N ILE A 636 -9.40 10.34 9.10
CA ILE A 636 -8.47 9.96 8.00
C ILE A 636 -9.21 9.93 6.66
N VAL A 637 -10.42 9.36 6.60
CA VAL A 637 -11.18 9.29 5.35
C VAL A 637 -11.76 10.66 4.94
N ARG A 638 -12.07 11.54 5.90
CA ARG A 638 -12.59 12.90 5.63
C ARG A 638 -11.50 13.89 5.25
N ALA A 639 -10.26 13.68 5.72
CA ALA A 639 -9.15 14.57 5.45
C ALA A 639 -8.83 14.60 3.96
N ARG A 640 -8.59 15.81 3.43
CA ARG A 640 -8.16 15.95 2.04
C ARG A 640 -6.76 15.40 1.86
N VAL A 641 -5.79 15.83 2.69
CA VAL A 641 -4.40 15.39 2.62
C VAL A 641 -4.04 14.61 3.88
N LEU A 642 -3.18 13.60 3.75
CA LEU A 642 -2.70 12.75 4.85
C LEU A 642 -1.19 12.87 4.99
N GLU A 643 -0.70 12.80 6.23
CA GLU A 643 0.73 12.73 6.53
C GLU A 643 1.04 11.49 7.36
N GLY A 644 1.83 10.58 6.80
CA GLY A 644 2.34 9.42 7.53
C GLY A 644 1.31 8.36 7.94
N MET A 645 0.12 8.30 7.34
CA MET A 645 -0.99 7.45 7.80
C MET A 645 -0.94 5.97 7.37
N ALA A 646 0.08 5.54 6.60
CA ALA A 646 0.14 4.16 6.09
C ALA A 646 0.11 3.09 7.19
N HIS A 647 0.77 3.37 8.33
CA HIS A 647 0.79 2.46 9.49
C HIS A 647 -0.60 2.22 10.13
N ALA A 648 -1.56 3.13 9.90
CA ALA A 648 -2.90 3.05 10.47
C ALA A 648 -3.83 2.17 9.62
N ILE A 649 -3.38 1.69 8.45
CA ILE A 649 -4.20 0.89 7.54
C ILE A 649 -4.67 -0.41 8.23
N VAL A 650 -5.98 -0.51 8.40
CA VAL A 650 -6.71 -1.71 8.79
C VAL A 650 -7.84 -1.90 7.77
N PRO A 651 -7.70 -2.84 6.80
CA PRO A 651 -8.65 -2.95 5.69
C PRO A 651 -10.10 -3.17 6.14
N GLY A 652 -10.98 -2.25 5.74
CA GLY A 652 -12.42 -2.28 6.05
C GLY A 652 -12.78 -1.95 7.49
N VAL A 653 -11.89 -1.34 8.28
CA VAL A 653 -12.17 -0.99 9.68
C VAL A 653 -13.43 -0.14 9.86
N VAL A 654 -13.71 0.77 8.91
CA VAL A 654 -14.89 1.66 8.94
C VAL A 654 -16.21 0.89 8.84
N LYS A 655 -16.20 -0.40 8.46
CA LYS A 655 -17.40 -1.26 8.48
C LYS A 655 -17.75 -1.78 9.88
N ASP A 656 -16.79 -1.76 10.81
CA ASP A 656 -16.87 -2.52 12.04
C ASP A 656 -16.73 -1.63 13.29
N PHE A 657 -15.72 -0.76 13.34
CA PHE A 657 -15.45 0.09 14.50
C PHE A 657 -14.59 1.31 14.12
N ASP A 658 -14.43 2.23 15.06
CA ASP A 658 -13.58 3.42 14.96
C ASP A 658 -12.76 3.58 16.26
N LEU A 659 -11.71 4.41 16.26
CA LEU A 659 -10.89 4.66 17.44
C LEU A 659 -11.70 5.21 18.65
N PRO A 660 -12.75 6.04 18.48
CA PRO A 660 -13.62 6.42 19.59
C PRO A 660 -14.38 5.23 20.21
N ASP A 661 -14.61 4.14 19.46
CA ASP A 661 -15.16 2.89 20.02
C ASP A 661 -14.17 2.23 20.98
N LEU A 662 -12.87 2.24 20.65
CA LEU A 662 -11.81 1.75 21.54
C LEU A 662 -11.76 2.59 22.82
N VAL A 663 -11.80 3.92 22.69
CA VAL A 663 -11.86 4.87 23.83
C VAL A 663 -13.04 4.56 24.75
N ARG A 664 -14.23 4.29 24.19
CA ARG A 664 -15.41 3.90 24.98
C ARG A 664 -15.21 2.57 25.71
N ALA A 665 -14.58 1.58 25.07
CA ALA A 665 -14.35 0.26 25.67
C ALA A 665 -13.29 0.24 26.78
N VAL A 666 -12.48 1.30 26.91
CA VAL A 666 -11.59 1.45 28.06
C VAL A 666 -12.37 1.77 29.34
N ARG A 667 -13.53 2.43 29.24
CA ARG A 667 -14.35 2.80 30.41
C ARG A 667 -14.83 1.57 31.21
N PRO A 668 -14.96 1.69 32.54
CA PRO A 668 -14.74 2.87 33.39
C PRO A 668 -13.29 3.03 33.88
N ARG A 669 -12.28 2.50 33.16
CA ARG A 669 -10.87 2.66 33.55
C ARG A 669 -10.33 4.02 33.14
N THR A 670 -9.33 4.49 33.88
CA THR A 670 -8.70 5.80 33.64
C THR A 670 -8.07 5.86 32.25
N LEU A 671 -8.48 6.84 31.43
CA LEU A 671 -7.91 7.08 30.09
C LEU A 671 -7.55 8.55 29.88
N TRP A 672 -6.33 8.81 29.43
CA TRP A 672 -5.85 10.16 29.11
C TRP A 672 -5.56 10.29 27.61
N ILE A 673 -6.16 11.29 26.98
CA ILE A 673 -5.92 11.64 25.57
C ILE A 673 -5.29 13.02 25.55
N ILE A 674 -3.99 13.09 25.28
CA ILE A 674 -3.23 14.34 25.31
C ILE A 674 -2.79 14.70 23.91
N GLU A 675 -2.92 15.99 23.57
CA GLU A 675 -2.33 16.57 22.38
C GLU A 675 -2.76 15.84 21.08
N PRO A 676 -4.06 15.54 20.88
CA PRO A 676 -4.48 14.75 19.73
C PRO A 676 -4.14 15.44 18.40
N ARG A 677 -3.95 14.63 17.36
CA ARG A 677 -3.50 15.07 16.04
C ARG A 677 -4.55 14.81 14.96
N THR A 678 -4.67 15.73 14.02
CA THR A 678 -5.40 15.49 12.77
C THR A 678 -4.57 14.54 11.89
N PRO A 679 -5.17 13.93 10.86
CA PRO A 679 -4.43 13.13 9.88
C PRO A 679 -3.37 13.91 9.09
N THR A 680 -3.37 15.25 9.17
CA THR A 680 -2.35 16.15 8.59
C THR A 680 -1.24 16.53 9.59
N GLY A 681 -1.22 15.92 10.78
CA GLY A 681 -0.24 16.25 11.83
C GLY A 681 -0.53 17.54 12.62
N ALA A 682 -1.61 18.27 12.33
CA ALA A 682 -2.00 19.46 13.09
C ALA A 682 -2.65 19.09 14.42
N ARG A 683 -2.78 20.05 15.36
CA ARG A 683 -3.57 19.85 16.58
C ARG A 683 -5.04 19.57 16.22
N ALA A 684 -5.58 18.45 16.68
CA ALA A 684 -7.00 18.15 16.56
C ALA A 684 -7.80 18.80 17.70
N ALA A 685 -9.10 19.00 17.47
CA ALA A 685 -10.03 19.36 18.53
C ALA A 685 -10.06 18.27 19.60
N LEU A 686 -10.22 18.68 20.87
CA LEU A 686 -10.49 17.71 21.94
C LEU A 686 -11.87 17.08 21.70
N PRO A 687 -12.04 15.78 21.95
CA PRO A 687 -13.32 15.12 21.76
C PRO A 687 -14.39 15.77 22.64
N GLU A 688 -15.48 16.24 22.02
CA GLU A 688 -16.64 16.78 22.75
C GLU A 688 -17.22 15.70 23.66
N ALA A 689 -17.22 15.98 24.96
CA ALA A 689 -17.66 15.08 26.02
C ALA A 689 -16.97 13.69 26.01
N LEU A 690 -15.91 13.57 26.80
CA LEU A 690 -15.78 12.36 27.61
C LEU A 690 -16.81 12.51 28.75
N PRO A 691 -18.04 11.96 28.68
CA PRO A 691 -19.01 12.17 29.74
C PRO A 691 -18.45 11.67 31.08
N GLY A 692 -18.41 12.60 32.04
CA GLY A 692 -18.08 12.35 33.44
C GLY A 692 -16.93 13.23 33.94
N GLN A 693 -17.30 14.30 34.66
CA GLN A 693 -16.48 14.97 35.68
C GLN A 693 -16.16 14.02 36.87
N SER A 694 -15.87 12.75 36.60
CA SER A 694 -15.58 11.71 37.61
C SER A 694 -14.11 11.29 37.64
N GLY A 695 -13.23 11.98 36.90
CA GLY A 695 -11.78 11.73 36.95
C GLY A 695 -11.31 10.46 36.20
N VAL A 696 -12.20 9.77 35.50
CA VAL A 696 -11.95 8.50 34.78
C VAL A 696 -11.51 8.73 33.32
N ALA A 697 -11.80 9.87 32.72
CA ALA A 697 -11.34 10.14 31.37
C ALA A 697 -10.93 11.62 31.25
N HIS A 698 -9.74 11.87 30.74
CA HIS A 698 -9.16 13.21 30.61
C HIS A 698 -8.74 13.44 29.16
N ALA A 699 -9.11 14.59 28.60
CA ALA A 699 -8.62 15.07 27.32
C ALA A 699 -8.06 16.48 27.48
N GLY A 700 -6.87 16.73 26.93
CA GLY A 700 -6.20 18.02 27.09
C GLY A 700 -5.09 18.24 26.08
N TYR A 701 -4.59 19.47 26.02
CA TYR A 701 -3.37 19.81 25.28
C TYR A 701 -2.19 19.84 26.22
N ARG A 702 -1.01 19.47 25.73
CA ARG A 702 0.24 19.66 26.47
C ARG A 702 0.68 21.11 26.28
N PRO A 703 0.69 21.94 27.34
CA PRO A 703 1.15 23.32 27.19
C PRO A 703 2.63 23.35 26.83
N GLU A 704 3.02 24.37 26.06
CA GLU A 704 4.40 24.52 25.62
C GLU A 704 5.36 24.63 26.82
N GLY A 705 6.50 23.95 26.73
CA GLY A 705 7.50 23.92 27.80
C GLY A 705 7.10 23.12 29.05
N TRP A 706 5.91 22.52 29.13
CA TRP A 706 5.56 21.68 30.27
C TRP A 706 6.26 20.33 30.22
N SER A 707 6.89 19.96 31.34
CA SER A 707 7.48 18.64 31.53
C SER A 707 6.42 17.54 31.58
N PHE A 708 6.84 16.30 31.37
CA PHE A 708 5.95 15.14 31.46
C PHE A 708 5.32 15.03 32.86
N GLU A 709 6.12 15.23 33.91
CA GLU A 709 5.65 15.18 35.30
C GLU A 709 4.55 16.19 35.54
N LYS A 710 4.67 17.40 34.96
CA LYS A 710 3.69 18.45 35.14
C LYS A 710 2.36 18.12 34.46
N VAL A 711 2.41 17.55 33.26
CA VAL A 711 1.21 17.14 32.52
C VAL A 711 0.55 15.94 33.20
N TYR A 712 1.31 14.89 33.50
CA TYR A 712 0.80 13.60 33.95
C TYR A 712 0.84 13.42 35.47
N ALA A 713 1.01 14.49 36.27
CA ALA A 713 1.06 14.42 37.74
C ALA A 713 -0.17 13.70 38.33
N GLU A 714 -1.38 14.06 37.91
CA GLU A 714 -2.60 13.40 38.38
C GLU A 714 -2.72 11.97 37.87
N TRP A 715 -2.34 11.73 36.62
CA TRP A 715 -2.33 10.38 36.05
C TRP A 715 -1.41 9.46 36.83
N MET A 716 -0.25 9.94 37.29
CA MET A 716 0.69 9.12 38.08
C MET A 716 0.22 8.89 39.53
N LYS A 717 -0.56 9.82 40.11
CA LYS A 717 -1.10 9.72 41.47
C LYS A 717 -2.31 8.79 41.59
N ARG A 718 -3.16 8.74 40.54
CA ARG A 718 -4.33 7.85 40.44
C ARG A 718 -3.93 6.47 39.93
#